data_AF-A0A843HR60-F1
#
_entry.id   AF-A0A843HR60-F1
#
_cell.length_a   1.000
_cell.length_b   1.000
_cell.length_c   1.000
_cell.angle_alpha   90.00
_cell.angle_beta   90.00
_cell.angle_gamma   90.00
#
_symmetry.space_group_name_H-M   'P 1'
#
loop_
_entity.id
_entity.type
_entity.pdbx_description
1 polymer ?
#
loop_
_entity_poly.entity_id
_entity_poly.type
_entity_poly.pdbx_seq_one_letter_code
_entity_poly.pdbx_strand_id
1 'polypeptide(L)'
;MSALLSQFMNKYPYTDFHELNADWLIKTLMEMINQVENFVSLNAIKYADPIQWNIVSQYEKNTVVIDPLTGTAYISVQPVPSGVALTRTEYWTVVFDLGSFVVRAAKNFSNRYEVETTLTATFASSQGDWLVWGDTLYEALVNITAGDQYVVDSNVKHITMEEVVDALVQAIDAIDTKVGDLDDLTTSVTTSVVLAINSVLDDLGNKIGDLDNLNTTDKTNLVNSINELFNNKAWVSSADFGLVGDGVTDDSPAFIQMLAYAKDNNKSIKLESNKIFALDNVIYIPSYTYIDGSNATIKWTNASSVGFQCHGEYPSPDNINPSPDSEQATGYNGHHDIVIKNLIFDSQSPNVQRSCSIVLFHSKNVVIENCTFLNDTLNHAIECNSSQHIIINNCSFKDNIAGNDVTRTEINIDYANSSGLPGFGTNSATYDYTICNDITITNCLFDSVMSCFDSHGTTVRDGAILTPVDGIIIDNIIARNCEIITTMQSWTNFLISNIFAIDLRGSIDNSFLRLRNVRSGSIKNVTIEHPLNILGTNANIISIGESTVDGITERSHDVTIDNLTALCEDTDLFRLVYLRGATNCNFNNLFIAKTGTSYLIASDPSAASYNIVFNNIVVNQKCNGVINNLSNSSITIKNSYFSGNTEIGYNAGNLKIIDCRVSNLTINNINSYTASNVQLLNHKSDNVIIDAAYNGGGAVTAGNYIDITVTFNESQFYVAPRVLVSPFGGNRSGMRYSVTTITTTNFVVRCYNESASDYSDCPFIWLAIRDSNDT
;
A
#
# COMPACT_ATOMS: atom_id res chain seq x y z
N MET A 1 107.62 46.57 48.41
CA MET A 1 108.82 45.71 48.37
C MET A 1 109.76 46.23 49.47
N SER A 2 109.51 45.99 50.77
CA SER A 2 110.54 45.94 51.85
C SER A 2 110.79 44.53 52.40
N ALA A 3 109.87 43.64 52.06
CA ALA A 3 110.05 42.21 52.04
C ALA A 3 109.90 41.65 50.61
N LEU A 4 110.51 42.30 49.62
CA LEU A 4 110.70 41.63 48.32
C LEU A 4 112.08 42.08 47.74
N LEU A 5 112.54 43.33 47.92
CA LEU A 5 113.60 43.93 48.79
C LEU A 5 114.59 43.02 49.53
N SER A 6 114.25 41.78 49.87
CA SER A 6 115.24 40.88 50.48
C SER A 6 116.25 40.34 49.44
N GLN A 7 115.92 40.33 48.14
CA GLN A 7 116.91 40.11 47.06
C GLN A 7 117.72 41.35 46.70
N PHE A 8 117.21 42.55 47.02
CA PHE A 8 117.89 43.82 46.74
C PHE A 8 118.93 44.18 47.82
N MET A 9 118.80 43.64 49.04
CA MET A 9 119.68 43.94 50.17
C MET A 9 120.73 42.85 50.49
N ASN A 10 120.64 41.63 49.92
CA ASN A 10 121.48 40.50 50.34
C ASN A 10 122.57 40.03 49.34
N LYS A 11 122.75 40.68 48.19
CA LYS A 11 123.93 40.44 47.32
C LYS A 11 125.09 41.42 47.55
N TYR A 12 124.87 42.44 48.38
CA TYR A 12 125.88 43.40 48.78
C TYR A 12 126.03 43.37 50.30
N PRO A 13 127.14 42.84 50.85
CA PRO A 13 127.63 43.38 52.11
C PRO A 13 128.11 44.80 51.81
N TYR A 14 127.24 45.77 52.12
CA TYR A 14 127.64 47.14 52.39
C TYR A 14 128.55 47.13 53.62
N THR A 15 129.85 47.22 53.39
CA THR A 15 130.69 48.03 54.28
C THR A 15 130.50 49.49 53.89
N ASP A 16 129.74 50.15 54.76
CA ASP A 16 129.52 51.59 54.90
C ASP A 16 128.37 52.25 54.11
N PHE A 17 127.45 52.87 54.86
CA PHE A 17 126.15 53.41 54.42
C PHE A 17 126.14 54.95 54.39
N HIS A 18 127.29 55.58 54.59
CA HIS A 18 127.44 57.04 54.54
C HIS A 18 127.63 57.61 53.12
N GLU A 19 127.61 56.77 52.07
CA GLU A 19 127.85 57.16 50.67
C GLU A 19 126.69 56.85 49.69
N LEU A 20 125.44 57.13 50.07
CA LEU A 20 124.34 57.17 49.08
C LEU A 20 124.00 58.63 48.75
N ASN A 21 124.63 59.13 47.68
CA ASN A 21 124.48 60.48 47.15
C ASN A 21 123.10 60.66 46.48
N ALA A 22 122.29 61.58 47.00
CA ALA A 22 121.00 61.96 46.41
C ALA A 22 121.11 62.41 44.93
N ASP A 23 122.26 62.94 44.52
CA ASP A 23 122.52 63.34 43.13
C ASP A 23 122.54 62.15 42.16
N TRP A 24 123.01 60.97 42.61
CA TRP A 24 123.02 59.78 41.77
C TRP A 24 121.59 59.29 41.50
N LEU A 25 120.73 59.31 42.52
CA LEU A 25 119.34 58.88 42.41
C LEU A 25 118.53 59.82 41.51
N ILE A 26 118.75 61.14 41.60
CA ILE A 26 118.13 62.13 40.71
C ILE A 26 118.63 61.97 39.27
N LYS A 27 119.94 61.74 39.07
CA LYS A 27 120.50 61.50 37.74
C LYS A 27 119.91 60.25 37.08
N THR A 28 119.82 59.13 37.81
CA THR A 28 119.24 57.89 37.27
C THR A 28 117.74 58.04 36.95
N LEU A 29 116.98 58.79 37.75
CA LEU A 29 115.58 59.11 37.45
C LEU A 29 115.43 59.99 36.21
N MET A 30 116.29 60.99 36.02
CA MET A 30 116.29 61.81 34.81
C MET A 30 116.72 61.03 33.56
N GLU A 31 117.68 60.11 33.68
CA GLU A 31 118.04 59.20 32.59
C GLU A 31 116.88 58.26 32.22
N MET A 32 116.10 57.77 33.21
CA MET A 32 114.89 56.99 32.93
C MET A 32 113.79 57.82 32.27
N ILE A 33 113.53 59.06 32.70
CA ILE A 33 112.53 59.94 32.07
C ILE A 33 112.91 60.23 30.62
N ASN A 34 114.17 60.58 30.35
CA ASN A 34 114.66 60.79 28.98
C ASN A 34 114.57 59.52 28.13
N GLN A 35 114.77 58.33 28.71
CA GLN A 35 114.60 57.06 27.99
C GLN A 35 113.13 56.78 27.66
N VAL A 36 112.19 57.11 28.56
CA VAL A 36 110.75 56.94 28.32
C VAL A 36 110.25 57.97 27.30
N GLU A 37 110.65 59.24 27.39
CA GLU A 37 110.29 60.27 26.41
C GLU A 37 110.86 59.97 25.01
N ASN A 38 112.11 59.47 24.93
CA ASN A 38 112.67 58.98 23.67
C ASN A 38 111.96 57.72 23.16
N PHE A 39 111.54 56.80 24.03
CA PHE A 39 110.79 55.61 23.62
C PHE A 39 109.41 55.98 23.07
N VAL A 40 108.69 56.92 23.71
CA VAL A 40 107.38 57.37 23.24
C VAL A 40 107.51 58.18 21.94
N SER A 41 108.52 59.05 21.80
CA SER A 41 108.73 59.84 20.57
C SER A 41 109.22 59.01 19.38
N LEU A 42 110.00 57.95 19.61
CA LEU A 42 110.46 57.01 18.57
C LEU A 42 109.40 55.96 18.19
N ASN A 43 108.43 55.68 19.06
CA ASN A 43 107.42 54.62 18.84
C ASN A 43 105.97 55.12 18.68
N ALA A 44 105.72 56.42 18.71
CA ALA A 44 104.41 56.98 18.37
C ALA A 44 104.10 56.77 16.88
N ILE A 45 102.87 56.30 16.59
CA ILE A 45 102.37 56.19 15.22
C ILE A 45 102.14 57.60 14.68
N LYS A 46 102.67 57.86 13.49
CA LYS A 46 102.55 59.12 12.75
C LYS A 46 101.70 58.88 11.51
N TYR A 47 101.13 59.94 10.96
CA TYR A 47 100.44 59.90 9.67
C TYR A 47 101.19 60.82 8.72
N ALA A 48 101.39 60.37 7.48
CA ALA A 48 101.91 61.25 6.46
C ALA A 48 100.92 62.40 6.20
N ASP A 49 101.45 63.56 5.84
CA ASP A 49 100.66 64.71 5.39
C ASP A 49 101.22 65.20 4.05
N PRO A 50 100.53 64.97 2.92
CA PRO A 50 99.27 64.21 2.80
C PRO A 50 99.45 62.71 3.12
N ILE A 51 98.36 62.05 3.56
CA ILE A 51 98.39 60.62 3.96
C ILE A 51 98.69 59.67 2.80
N GLN A 52 98.59 60.15 1.55
CA GLN A 52 98.83 59.35 0.37
C GLN A 52 100.32 59.02 0.22
N TRP A 53 100.62 57.74 -0.02
CA TRP A 53 101.97 57.30 -0.31
C TRP A 53 102.45 57.90 -1.64
N ASN A 54 103.68 58.39 -1.64
CA ASN A 54 104.34 58.96 -2.78
C ASN A 54 105.78 58.47 -2.82
N ILE A 55 106.15 57.79 -3.91
CA ILE A 55 107.46 57.15 -4.06
C ILE A 55 108.63 58.13 -3.94
N VAL A 56 108.45 59.42 -4.24
CA VAL A 56 109.52 60.41 -4.11
C VAL A 56 109.63 61.02 -2.71
N SER A 57 108.68 60.72 -1.82
CA SER A 57 108.67 61.23 -0.44
C SER A 57 109.49 60.34 0.50
N GLN A 58 109.98 60.93 1.59
CA GLN A 58 110.62 60.21 2.68
C GLN A 58 109.63 60.09 3.83
N TYR A 59 109.65 58.96 4.54
CA TYR A 59 108.76 58.73 5.68
C TYR A 59 109.57 58.31 6.90
N GLU A 60 109.25 58.88 8.04
CA GLU A 60 109.84 58.43 9.30
C GLU A 60 109.32 57.04 9.65
N LYS A 61 110.03 56.31 10.53
CA LYS A 61 109.54 55.05 11.10
C LYS A 61 108.18 55.28 11.80
N ASN A 62 107.31 54.27 11.76
CA ASN A 62 105.95 54.27 12.33
C ASN A 62 105.00 55.29 11.68
N THR A 63 105.26 55.68 10.43
CA THR A 63 104.38 56.57 9.65
C THR A 63 103.40 55.75 8.82
N VAL A 64 102.12 56.05 8.95
CA VAL A 64 101.04 55.47 8.16
C VAL A 64 100.86 56.25 6.88
N VAL A 65 100.78 55.53 5.77
CA VAL A 65 100.45 56.01 4.43
C VAL A 65 99.35 55.15 3.82
N ILE A 66 98.60 55.70 2.88
CA ILE A 66 97.61 54.98 2.09
C ILE A 66 98.10 54.91 0.65
N ASP A 67 98.04 53.73 0.03
CA ASP A 67 98.26 53.61 -1.40
C ASP A 67 97.09 54.27 -2.16
N PRO A 68 97.32 55.35 -2.93
CA PRO A 68 96.26 56.01 -3.67
C PRO A 68 95.61 55.11 -4.74
N LEU A 69 96.28 54.02 -5.16
CA LEU A 69 95.78 53.13 -6.20
C LEU A 69 94.87 52.03 -5.65
N THR A 70 95.23 51.45 -4.50
CA THR A 70 94.53 50.28 -3.93
C THR A 70 93.72 50.58 -2.67
N GLY A 71 93.92 51.76 -2.05
CA GLY A 71 93.32 52.09 -0.76
C GLY A 71 93.88 51.30 0.43
N THR A 72 94.95 50.52 0.22
CA THR A 72 95.60 49.76 1.28
C THR A 72 96.43 50.69 2.16
N ALA A 73 96.24 50.62 3.47
CA ALA A 73 97.02 51.37 4.45
C ALA A 73 98.26 50.58 4.86
N TYR A 74 99.41 51.24 4.86
CA TYR A 74 100.71 50.71 5.25
C TYR A 74 101.30 51.54 6.38
N ILE A 75 102.00 50.91 7.31
CA ILE A 75 102.84 51.57 8.31
C ILE A 75 104.31 51.29 8.04
N SER A 76 105.16 52.31 8.17
CA SER A 76 106.60 52.13 7.97
C SER A 76 107.23 51.42 9.18
N VAL A 77 108.02 50.37 8.94
CA VAL A 77 108.70 49.61 10.01
C VAL A 77 110.06 50.18 10.38
N GLN A 78 110.62 51.04 9.51
CA GLN A 78 111.85 51.81 9.70
C GLN A 78 111.79 53.10 8.89
N PRO A 79 112.72 54.05 9.05
CA PRO A 79 112.76 55.25 8.20
C PRO A 79 112.87 54.85 6.73
N VAL A 80 112.02 55.42 5.88
CA VAL A 80 111.87 55.08 4.46
C VAL A 80 112.48 56.19 3.61
N PRO A 81 113.61 55.94 2.92
CA PRO A 81 114.18 56.87 1.96
C PRO A 81 113.28 57.08 0.73
N SER A 82 113.51 58.19 0.03
CA SER A 82 112.88 58.46 -1.27
C SER A 82 113.27 57.37 -2.27
N GLY A 83 112.31 56.92 -3.07
CA GLY A 83 112.45 55.86 -4.07
C GLY A 83 112.04 54.46 -3.61
N VAL A 84 111.58 54.27 -2.37
CA VAL A 84 111.22 52.95 -1.84
C VAL A 84 109.74 52.63 -2.10
N ALA A 85 109.50 51.61 -2.91
CA ALA A 85 108.16 51.10 -3.22
C ALA A 85 107.45 50.44 -2.01
N LEU A 86 106.12 50.52 -1.95
CA LEU A 86 105.28 49.87 -0.92
C LEU A 86 105.46 48.35 -0.84
N THR A 87 105.95 47.72 -1.91
CA THR A 87 106.23 46.27 -1.98
C THR A 87 107.47 45.85 -1.17
N ARG A 88 108.27 46.80 -0.69
CA ARG A 88 109.46 46.55 0.12
C ARG A 88 109.05 46.36 1.58
N THR A 89 108.78 45.10 1.94
CA THR A 89 108.24 44.71 3.26
C THR A 89 109.19 44.98 4.41
N GLU A 90 110.49 45.15 4.13
CA GLU A 90 111.46 45.62 5.12
C GLU A 90 111.30 47.10 5.45
N TYR A 91 110.51 47.86 4.69
CA TYR A 91 110.15 49.25 4.97
C TYR A 91 108.68 49.43 5.31
N TRP A 92 107.77 48.57 4.82
CA TRP A 92 106.33 48.73 4.97
C TRP A 92 105.63 47.47 5.47
N THR A 93 104.63 47.62 6.34
CA THR A 93 103.71 46.56 6.77
C THR A 93 102.27 46.99 6.54
N VAL A 94 101.45 46.11 5.95
CA VAL A 94 100.02 46.36 5.73
C VAL A 94 99.30 46.39 7.08
N VAL A 95 98.48 47.42 7.30
CA VAL A 95 97.67 47.56 8.52
C VAL A 95 96.17 47.44 8.25
N PHE A 96 95.71 47.76 7.03
CA PHE A 96 94.31 47.59 6.63
C PHE A 96 94.16 47.57 5.11
N ASP A 97 93.22 46.76 4.59
CA ASP A 97 92.89 46.66 3.16
C ASP A 97 91.37 46.83 2.97
N LEU A 98 90.98 48.00 2.45
CA LEU A 98 89.58 48.35 2.19
C LEU A 98 88.99 47.53 1.02
N GLY A 99 89.79 47.16 0.02
CA GLY A 99 89.34 46.47 -1.18
C GLY A 99 88.86 45.05 -0.88
N SER A 100 89.62 44.27 -0.12
CA SER A 100 89.18 42.91 0.26
C SER A 100 87.98 42.88 1.21
N PHE A 101 87.72 43.98 1.92
CA PHE A 101 86.52 44.12 2.75
C PHE A 101 85.26 44.30 1.90
N VAL A 102 85.28 45.21 0.92
CA VAL A 102 84.14 45.47 0.03
C VAL A 102 83.75 44.22 -0.76
N VAL A 103 84.73 43.49 -1.31
CA VAL A 103 84.49 42.23 -2.03
C VAL A 103 83.84 41.17 -1.13
N ARG A 104 84.27 41.07 0.13
CA ARG A 104 83.67 40.13 1.09
C ARG A 104 82.24 40.52 1.46
N ALA A 105 81.99 41.81 1.67
CA ALA A 105 80.65 42.32 1.95
C ALA A 105 79.70 42.03 0.78
N ALA A 106 80.11 42.34 -0.45
CA ALA A 106 79.32 42.09 -1.65
C ALA A 106 79.01 40.61 -1.89
N LYS A 107 79.99 39.72 -1.66
CA LYS A 107 79.79 38.25 -1.77
C LYS A 107 78.82 37.67 -0.75
N ASN A 108 78.57 38.36 0.37
CA ASN A 108 77.56 37.95 1.35
C ASN A 108 76.14 38.32 0.91
N PHE A 109 75.97 39.30 0.02
CA PHE A 109 74.67 39.68 -0.53
C PHE A 109 74.29 38.85 -1.75
N SER A 110 75.25 38.62 -2.64
CA SER A 110 75.09 37.70 -3.76
C SER A 110 76.38 36.93 -4.00
N ASN A 111 76.26 35.64 -4.29
CA ASN A 111 77.39 34.82 -4.74
C ASN A 111 77.88 35.23 -6.15
N ARG A 112 77.20 36.15 -6.83
CA ARG A 112 77.53 36.71 -8.15
C ARG A 112 78.05 38.15 -7.98
N TYR A 113 79.31 38.26 -7.55
CA TYR A 113 80.00 39.56 -7.43
C TYR A 113 80.97 39.77 -8.60
N GLU A 114 80.83 40.89 -9.30
CA GLU A 114 81.72 41.32 -10.36
C GLU A 114 82.27 42.72 -10.08
N VAL A 115 83.54 42.96 -10.39
CA VAL A 115 84.14 44.29 -10.22
C VAL A 115 83.61 45.25 -11.30
N GLU A 116 83.47 46.53 -10.97
CA GLU A 116 82.82 47.55 -11.83
C GLU A 116 83.46 47.66 -13.23
N THR A 117 84.76 47.42 -13.34
CA THR A 117 85.49 47.45 -14.62
C THR A 117 85.09 46.33 -15.59
N THR A 118 84.30 45.35 -15.13
CA THR A 118 83.84 44.22 -15.94
C THR A 118 82.53 44.60 -16.61
N LEU A 119 82.59 45.08 -17.86
CA LEU A 119 81.40 45.47 -18.63
C LEU A 119 80.60 44.27 -19.16
N THR A 120 81.14 43.05 -19.05
CA THR A 120 80.54 41.81 -19.53
C THR A 120 80.41 40.80 -18.40
N ALA A 121 79.24 40.18 -18.29
CA ALA A 121 78.95 39.16 -17.29
C ALA A 121 79.94 37.99 -17.37
N THR A 122 80.49 37.61 -16.24
CA THR A 122 81.37 36.44 -16.09
C THR A 122 80.60 35.19 -15.64
N PHE A 123 79.38 35.35 -15.12
CA PHE A 123 78.48 34.27 -14.73
C PHE A 123 77.09 34.40 -15.39
N ALA A 124 76.42 33.27 -15.58
CA ALA A 124 75.02 33.28 -16.02
C ALA A 124 74.06 33.63 -14.86
N SER A 125 73.03 34.42 -15.15
CA SER A 125 71.98 34.82 -14.20
C SER A 125 70.60 34.64 -14.84
N SER A 126 69.64 34.09 -14.10
CA SER A 126 68.25 33.98 -14.56
C SER A 126 67.49 35.28 -14.28
N GLN A 127 66.41 35.53 -15.03
CA GLN A 127 65.50 36.64 -14.72
C GLN A 127 65.02 36.57 -13.27
N GLY A 128 65.18 37.68 -12.54
CA GLY A 128 64.90 37.79 -11.10
C GLY A 128 66.06 37.45 -10.16
N ASP A 129 67.20 36.96 -10.68
CA ASP A 129 68.41 36.77 -9.87
C ASP A 129 68.99 38.13 -9.43
N TRP A 130 69.55 38.17 -8.23
CA TRP A 130 70.30 39.32 -7.72
C TRP A 130 71.81 39.14 -7.92
N LEU A 131 72.47 40.19 -8.41
CA LEU A 131 73.93 40.24 -8.61
C LEU A 131 74.49 41.56 -8.10
N VAL A 132 75.77 41.55 -7.70
CA VAL A 132 76.47 42.77 -7.30
C VAL A 132 77.51 43.10 -8.35
N TRP A 133 77.41 44.28 -8.94
CA TRP A 133 78.33 44.78 -9.96
C TRP A 133 78.94 46.10 -9.49
N GLY A 134 80.27 46.11 -9.32
CA GLY A 134 80.96 47.20 -8.63
C GLY A 134 80.65 47.23 -7.15
N ASP A 135 80.05 48.31 -6.68
CA ASP A 135 79.58 48.49 -5.31
C ASP A 135 78.04 48.45 -5.20
N THR A 136 77.36 48.12 -6.30
CA THR A 136 75.92 48.32 -6.47
C THR A 136 75.19 47.00 -6.69
N LEU A 137 74.01 46.85 -6.07
CA LEU A 137 73.14 45.68 -6.20
C LEU A 137 72.19 45.84 -7.40
N TYR A 138 72.07 44.79 -8.20
CA TYR A 138 71.21 44.75 -9.38
C TYR A 138 70.32 43.51 -9.38
N GLU A 139 69.14 43.65 -10.00
CA GLU A 139 68.28 42.54 -10.40
C GLU A 139 68.41 42.29 -11.90
N ALA A 140 68.52 41.03 -12.31
CA ALA A 140 68.49 40.64 -13.70
C ALA A 140 67.06 40.72 -14.25
N LEU A 141 66.82 41.62 -15.22
CA LEU A 141 65.50 41.80 -15.84
C LEU A 141 65.17 40.73 -16.87
N VAL A 142 66.19 40.02 -17.37
CA VAL A 142 66.13 38.93 -18.33
C VAL A 142 67.19 37.89 -17.97
N ASN A 143 67.17 36.72 -18.62
CA ASN A 143 68.28 35.78 -18.51
C ASN A 143 69.55 36.38 -19.15
N ILE A 144 70.66 36.39 -18.41
CA ILE A 144 71.98 36.89 -18.82
C ILE A 144 72.94 35.71 -18.93
N THR A 145 73.65 35.59 -20.05
CA THR A 145 74.68 34.55 -20.27
C THR A 145 76.07 35.12 -20.01
N ALA A 146 77.02 34.26 -19.60
CA ALA A 146 78.42 34.67 -19.49
C ALA A 146 78.95 35.16 -20.86
N GLY A 147 79.47 36.37 -20.88
CA GLY A 147 79.93 37.10 -22.07
C GLY A 147 79.00 38.25 -22.50
N ASP A 148 77.76 38.30 -22.02
CA ASP A 148 76.82 39.39 -22.34
C ASP A 148 77.24 40.69 -21.66
N GLN A 149 77.01 41.84 -22.30
CA GLN A 149 77.27 43.14 -21.68
C GLN A 149 76.19 43.51 -20.66
N TYR A 150 76.60 44.10 -19.53
CA TYR A 150 75.65 44.70 -18.60
C TYR A 150 75.15 46.04 -19.14
N VAL A 151 73.83 46.16 -19.28
CA VAL A 151 73.13 47.35 -19.76
C VAL A 151 72.04 47.70 -18.75
N VAL A 152 72.32 48.72 -17.94
CA VAL A 152 71.39 49.24 -16.94
C VAL A 152 70.07 49.65 -17.62
N ASP A 153 68.95 49.32 -16.97
CA ASP A 153 67.57 49.52 -17.43
C ASP A 153 67.18 48.73 -18.69
N SER A 154 68.03 47.81 -19.15
CA SER A 154 67.71 46.88 -20.24
C SER A 154 67.76 45.42 -19.77
N ASN A 155 68.91 44.95 -19.28
CA ASN A 155 69.06 43.58 -18.78
C ASN A 155 69.35 43.50 -17.28
N VAL A 156 69.79 44.60 -16.66
CA VAL A 156 69.96 44.74 -15.22
C VAL A 156 69.29 46.02 -14.73
N LYS A 157 68.69 45.99 -13.54
CA LYS A 157 68.07 47.15 -12.90
C LYS A 157 68.75 47.40 -11.56
N HIS A 158 69.09 48.65 -11.27
CA HIS A 158 69.54 49.03 -9.93
C HIS A 158 68.44 48.73 -8.90
N ILE A 159 68.77 48.02 -7.83
CA ILE A 159 67.84 47.76 -6.72
C ILE A 159 68.48 48.11 -5.38
N THR A 160 67.64 48.45 -4.42
CA THR A 160 68.01 48.64 -3.02
C THR A 160 67.59 47.44 -2.17
N MET A 161 68.21 47.29 -1.00
CA MET A 161 67.80 46.26 -0.04
C MET A 161 66.38 46.54 0.51
N GLU A 162 65.96 47.80 0.55
CA GLU A 162 64.62 48.21 0.96
C GLU A 162 63.57 47.67 -0.01
N GLU A 163 63.76 47.84 -1.32
CA GLU A 163 62.86 47.31 -2.35
C GLU A 163 62.74 45.78 -2.30
N VAL A 164 63.84 45.07 -1.98
CA VAL A 164 63.84 43.61 -1.80
C VAL A 164 62.99 43.20 -0.60
N VAL A 165 63.12 43.90 0.53
CA VAL A 165 62.34 43.63 1.74
C VAL A 165 60.85 43.94 1.50
N ASP A 166 60.54 45.04 0.82
CA ASP A 166 59.15 45.42 0.49
C ASP A 166 58.47 44.38 -0.41
N ALA A 167 59.16 43.87 -1.43
CA ALA A 167 58.63 42.81 -2.29
C ALA A 167 58.33 41.53 -1.49
N LEU A 168 59.18 41.19 -0.53
CA LEU A 168 58.97 40.04 0.36
C LEU A 168 57.76 40.27 1.29
N VAL A 169 57.62 41.47 1.86
CA VAL A 169 56.48 41.84 2.72
C VAL A 169 55.17 41.78 1.94
N GLN A 170 55.12 42.36 0.73
CA GLN A 170 53.93 42.31 -0.12
C GLN A 170 53.52 40.86 -0.46
N ALA A 171 54.49 39.99 -0.72
CA ALA A 171 54.22 38.58 -0.97
C ALA A 171 53.63 37.88 0.27
N ILE A 172 54.11 38.22 1.47
CA ILE A 172 53.59 37.70 2.75
C ILE A 172 52.18 38.23 3.01
N ASP A 173 51.95 39.54 2.88
CA ASP A 173 50.63 40.16 3.08
C ASP A 173 49.57 39.61 2.12
N ALA A 174 49.96 39.32 0.88
CA ALA A 174 49.07 38.70 -0.11
C ALA A 174 48.71 37.25 0.27
N ILE A 175 49.61 36.51 0.91
CA ILE A 175 49.33 35.17 1.45
C ILE A 175 48.41 35.29 2.67
N ASP A 176 48.71 36.20 3.58
CA ASP A 176 47.93 36.47 4.80
C ASP A 176 46.48 36.84 4.45
N THR A 177 46.27 37.78 3.52
CA THR A 177 44.94 38.20 3.06
C THR A 177 44.14 37.05 2.43
N LYS A 178 44.79 36.15 1.68
CA LYS A 178 44.11 35.02 1.01
C LYS A 178 43.77 33.88 1.96
N VAL A 179 44.61 33.65 2.97
CA VAL A 179 44.36 32.65 4.01
C VAL A 179 43.31 33.15 4.99
N GLY A 180 43.30 34.47 5.26
CA GLY A 180 42.39 35.12 6.20
C GLY A 180 42.75 34.86 7.65
N ASP A 181 41.96 35.43 8.56
CA ASP A 181 42.14 35.24 10.00
C ASP A 181 41.66 33.86 10.43
N LEU A 182 42.49 33.19 11.25
CA LEU A 182 42.17 31.87 11.80
C LEU A 182 40.90 31.90 12.69
N ASP A 183 40.62 33.05 13.31
CA ASP A 183 39.46 33.28 14.18
C ASP A 183 38.14 33.40 13.40
N ASP A 184 38.19 33.66 12.09
CA ASP A 184 37.01 33.70 11.23
C ASP A 184 36.50 32.30 10.85
N LEU A 185 37.27 31.24 11.17
CA LEU A 185 36.83 29.87 10.97
C LEU A 185 35.73 29.49 11.97
N THR A 186 34.62 28.99 11.45
CA THR A 186 33.42 28.61 12.25
C THR A 186 33.46 27.18 12.80
N THR A 187 34.56 26.44 12.58
CA THR A 187 34.73 25.09 13.12
C THR A 187 35.13 25.12 14.61
N SER A 188 34.97 23.99 15.30
CA SER A 188 35.35 23.83 16.72
C SER A 188 36.86 23.78 16.97
N VAL A 189 37.66 23.51 15.93
CA VAL A 189 39.13 23.42 16.01
C VAL A 189 39.76 24.55 15.20
N THR A 190 40.24 25.59 15.87
CA THR A 190 40.84 26.79 15.25
C THR A 190 42.31 26.96 15.58
N THR A 191 43.03 25.89 15.93
CA THR A 191 44.46 25.97 16.29
C THR A 191 45.38 26.15 15.09
N SER A 192 44.94 25.75 13.90
CA SER A 192 45.58 26.06 12.62
C SER A 192 44.58 25.81 11.48
N VAL A 193 44.83 26.42 10.32
CA VAL A 193 43.99 26.24 9.12
C VAL A 193 43.93 24.76 8.70
N VAL A 194 45.04 24.03 8.82
CA VAL A 194 45.09 22.58 8.49
C VAL A 194 44.22 21.77 9.44
N LEU A 195 44.31 22.03 10.75
CA LEU A 195 43.52 21.30 11.74
C LEU A 195 42.03 21.64 11.63
N ALA A 196 41.71 22.89 11.31
CA ALA A 196 40.35 23.32 11.02
C ALA A 196 39.77 22.58 9.81
N ILE A 197 40.51 22.49 8.69
CA ILE A 197 40.08 21.75 7.50
C ILE A 197 39.87 20.26 7.83
N ASN A 198 40.82 19.64 8.53
CA ASN A 198 40.71 18.23 8.92
C ASN A 198 39.51 17.99 9.85
N SER A 199 39.23 18.88 10.79
CA SER A 199 38.07 18.76 11.68
C SER A 199 36.74 18.77 10.92
N VAL A 200 36.61 19.58 9.86
CA VAL A 200 35.41 19.63 9.02
C VAL A 200 35.25 18.34 8.23
N LEU A 201 36.35 17.77 7.71
CA LEU A 201 36.34 16.48 7.02
C LEU A 201 35.95 15.34 7.96
N ASP A 202 36.48 15.33 9.18
CA ASP A 202 36.15 14.34 10.21
C ASP A 202 34.69 14.45 10.63
N ASP A 203 34.19 15.68 10.85
CA ASP A 203 32.77 15.93 11.17
C ASP A 203 31.84 15.46 10.05
N LEU A 204 32.21 15.69 8.79
CA LEU A 204 31.45 15.22 7.63
C LEU A 204 31.44 13.69 7.56
N GLY A 205 32.60 13.05 7.77
CA GLY A 205 32.73 11.59 7.83
C GLY A 205 31.93 10.96 8.97
N ASN A 206 31.91 11.58 10.15
CA ASN A 206 31.14 11.10 11.30
C ASN A 206 29.62 11.27 11.11
N LYS A 207 29.16 12.34 10.47
CA LYS A 207 27.73 12.60 10.24
C LYS A 207 27.13 11.75 9.13
N ILE A 208 27.90 11.48 8.08
CA ILE A 208 27.41 10.77 6.87
C ILE A 208 27.79 9.28 6.89
N GLY A 209 28.88 8.92 7.59
CA GLY A 209 29.44 7.57 7.61
C GLY A 209 30.36 7.26 6.43
N ASP A 210 30.91 6.05 6.40
CA ASP A 210 31.78 5.55 5.33
C ASP A 210 30.94 4.94 4.19
N LEU A 211 31.24 5.32 2.95
CA LEU A 211 30.59 4.82 1.73
C LEU A 211 30.76 3.29 1.59
N ASP A 212 31.89 2.75 2.06
CA ASP A 212 32.14 1.31 2.00
C ASP A 212 31.20 0.52 2.91
N ASN A 213 30.70 1.14 3.98
CA ASN A 213 29.74 0.54 4.91
C ASN A 213 28.29 0.59 4.42
N LEU A 214 28.01 1.29 3.32
CA LEU A 214 26.68 1.33 2.73
C LEU A 214 26.40 0.02 1.98
N ASN A 215 25.30 -0.67 2.29
CA ASN A 215 25.00 -2.00 1.72
C ASN A 215 24.31 -1.97 0.34
N THR A 216 24.50 -0.89 -0.43
CA THR A 216 23.93 -0.70 -1.77
C THR A 216 24.93 -1.11 -2.85
N THR A 217 24.43 -1.46 -4.03
CA THR A 217 25.21 -1.86 -5.20
C THR A 217 25.82 -0.64 -5.90
N ASP A 218 25.04 0.42 -6.09
CA ASP A 218 25.47 1.71 -6.61
C ASP A 218 25.97 2.59 -5.46
N LYS A 219 27.28 2.81 -5.47
CA LYS A 219 28.01 3.67 -4.53
C LYS A 219 28.68 4.85 -5.25
N THR A 220 28.28 5.16 -6.48
CA THR A 220 28.91 6.23 -7.27
C THR A 220 28.76 7.60 -6.59
N ASN A 221 27.65 7.82 -5.87
CA ASN A 221 27.45 8.92 -4.94
C ASN A 221 26.31 8.60 -3.96
N LEU A 222 26.17 9.40 -2.90
CA LEU A 222 25.15 9.21 -1.86
C LEU A 222 23.71 9.22 -2.39
N VAL A 223 23.41 10.06 -3.39
CA VAL A 223 22.06 10.16 -3.98
C VAL A 223 21.69 8.86 -4.69
N ASN A 224 22.59 8.30 -5.49
CA ASN A 224 22.38 7.05 -6.20
C ASN A 224 22.18 5.89 -5.22
N SER A 225 22.97 5.83 -4.15
CA SER A 225 22.81 4.81 -3.11
C SER A 225 21.48 4.92 -2.35
N ILE A 226 21.03 6.14 -2.00
CA ILE A 226 19.73 6.37 -1.37
C ILE A 226 18.59 5.97 -2.32
N ASN A 227 18.68 6.35 -3.59
CA ASN A 227 17.69 5.98 -4.61
C ASN A 227 17.62 4.46 -4.79
N GLU A 228 18.74 3.74 -4.73
CA GLU A 228 18.73 2.27 -4.75
C GLU A 228 17.97 1.67 -3.57
N LEU A 229 18.20 2.17 -2.34
CA LEU A 229 17.47 1.68 -1.16
C LEU A 229 15.96 1.91 -1.26
N PHE A 230 15.56 3.08 -1.76
CA PHE A 230 14.15 3.38 -2.01
C PHE A 230 13.56 2.45 -3.08
N ASN A 231 14.28 2.28 -4.20
CA ASN A 231 13.88 1.39 -5.29
C ASN A 231 13.87 -0.09 -4.90
N ASN A 232 14.64 -0.51 -3.90
CA ASN A 232 14.66 -1.89 -3.40
C ASN A 232 13.48 -2.23 -2.48
N LYS A 233 12.69 -1.24 -2.00
CA LYS A 233 11.45 -1.57 -1.28
C LYS A 233 10.51 -2.31 -2.22
N ALA A 234 9.92 -3.42 -1.76
CA ALA A 234 8.90 -4.15 -2.53
C ALA A 234 7.53 -3.42 -2.55
N TRP A 235 7.40 -2.35 -1.78
CA TRP A 235 6.17 -1.62 -1.58
C TRP A 235 6.42 -0.10 -1.47
N VAL A 236 5.37 0.67 -1.69
CA VAL A 236 5.28 2.10 -1.41
C VAL A 236 4.20 2.38 -0.38
N SER A 237 4.33 3.48 0.37
CA SER A 237 3.35 3.88 1.38
C SER A 237 2.62 5.17 1.05
N SER A 238 1.50 5.38 1.74
CA SER A 238 0.74 6.63 1.70
C SER A 238 1.62 7.86 1.99
N ALA A 239 2.54 7.75 2.95
CA ALA A 239 3.48 8.82 3.32
C ALA A 239 4.48 9.16 2.20
N ASP A 240 4.94 8.18 1.42
CA ASP A 240 5.90 8.40 0.33
C ASP A 240 5.31 9.32 -0.77
N PHE A 241 3.98 9.40 -0.85
CA PHE A 241 3.22 10.21 -1.82
C PHE A 241 2.51 11.41 -1.20
N GLY A 242 2.71 11.66 0.10
CA GLY A 242 2.14 12.82 0.78
C GLY A 242 0.64 12.74 1.04
N LEU A 243 0.04 11.54 1.10
CA LEU A 243 -1.33 11.38 1.57
C LEU A 243 -1.39 11.79 3.05
N VAL A 244 -2.38 12.60 3.42
CA VAL A 244 -2.51 13.18 4.76
C VAL A 244 -3.23 12.24 5.70
N GLY A 245 -4.33 11.64 5.25
CA GLY A 245 -5.10 10.66 6.01
C GLY A 245 -5.77 11.22 7.27
N ASP A 246 -6.22 12.48 7.25
CA ASP A 246 -6.89 13.17 8.36
C ASP A 246 -8.43 13.10 8.29
N GLY A 247 -8.98 12.46 7.25
CA GLY A 247 -10.41 12.31 7.00
C GLY A 247 -11.11 13.58 6.50
N VAL A 248 -10.35 14.60 6.12
CA VAL A 248 -10.85 15.91 5.65
C VAL A 248 -10.16 16.35 4.36
N THR A 249 -8.85 16.18 4.25
CA THR A 249 -8.07 16.52 3.07
C THR A 249 -8.37 15.54 1.95
N ASP A 250 -8.68 16.04 0.75
CA ASP A 250 -8.85 15.19 -0.44
C ASP A 250 -7.51 14.54 -0.82
N ASP A 251 -7.38 13.27 -0.46
CA ASP A 251 -6.21 12.45 -0.73
C ASP A 251 -6.24 11.83 -2.14
N SER A 252 -7.31 12.02 -2.92
CA SER A 252 -7.47 11.38 -4.24
C SER A 252 -6.28 11.64 -5.19
N PRO A 253 -5.79 12.88 -5.38
CA PRO A 253 -4.70 13.12 -6.31
C PRO A 253 -3.40 12.39 -5.93
N ALA A 254 -3.10 12.32 -4.64
CA ALA A 254 -1.92 11.63 -4.13
C ALA A 254 -2.08 10.10 -4.18
N PHE A 255 -3.29 9.59 -3.90
CA PHE A 255 -3.61 8.17 -4.01
C PHE A 255 -3.47 7.67 -5.46
N ILE A 256 -3.95 8.46 -6.43
CA ILE A 256 -3.82 8.16 -7.88
C ILE A 256 -2.34 8.12 -8.30
N GLN A 257 -1.52 9.06 -7.84
CA GLN A 257 -0.08 9.06 -8.12
C GLN A 257 0.63 7.83 -7.54
N MET A 258 0.26 7.44 -6.31
CA MET A 258 0.79 6.23 -5.67
C MET A 258 0.43 4.97 -6.46
N LEU A 259 -0.82 4.85 -6.92
CA LEU A 259 -1.26 3.72 -7.76
C LEU A 259 -0.50 3.62 -9.07
N ALA A 260 -0.35 4.74 -9.78
CA ALA A 260 0.39 4.79 -11.04
C ALA A 260 1.86 4.38 -10.83
N TYR A 261 2.53 4.95 -9.82
CA TYR A 261 3.90 4.58 -9.50
C TYR A 261 4.04 3.11 -9.12
N ALA A 262 3.12 2.59 -8.31
CA ALA A 262 3.13 1.20 -7.88
C ALA A 262 2.99 0.24 -9.07
N LYS A 263 2.06 0.52 -10.00
CA LYS A 263 1.91 -0.21 -11.26
C LYS A 263 3.20 -0.18 -12.08
N ASP A 264 3.71 1.02 -12.38
CA ASP A 264 4.85 1.22 -13.29
C ASP A 264 6.16 0.62 -12.76
N ASN A 265 6.29 0.49 -11.44
CA ASN A 265 7.49 0.00 -10.77
C ASN A 265 7.31 -1.38 -10.12
N ASN A 266 6.20 -2.07 -10.40
CA ASN A 266 5.85 -3.38 -9.84
C ASN A 266 6.00 -3.43 -8.31
N LYS A 267 5.36 -2.48 -7.62
CA LYS A 267 5.36 -2.34 -6.16
C LYS A 267 3.98 -2.63 -5.60
N SER A 268 3.94 -3.21 -4.41
CA SER A 268 2.72 -3.24 -3.60
C SER A 268 2.46 -1.89 -2.92
N ILE A 269 1.21 -1.64 -2.54
CA ILE A 269 0.81 -0.47 -1.78
C ILE A 269 0.56 -0.88 -0.34
N LYS A 270 1.08 -0.09 0.60
CA LYS A 270 0.82 -0.24 2.03
C LYS A 270 0.38 1.09 2.62
N LEU A 271 -0.89 1.20 3.00
CA LEU A 271 -1.37 2.41 3.64
C LEU A 271 -0.90 2.49 5.10
N GLU A 272 -0.74 3.71 5.60
CA GLU A 272 -0.48 3.93 7.03
C GLU A 272 -1.68 3.51 7.88
N SER A 273 -1.41 2.74 8.92
CA SER A 273 -2.45 2.17 9.78
C SER A 273 -3.32 3.21 10.48
N ASN A 274 -4.62 2.94 10.54
CA ASN A 274 -5.64 3.73 11.24
C ASN A 274 -5.76 5.20 10.78
N LYS A 275 -5.23 5.52 9.59
CA LYS A 275 -5.48 6.79 8.90
C LYS A 275 -6.84 6.76 8.20
N ILE A 276 -7.43 7.93 8.00
CA ILE A 276 -8.69 8.09 7.26
C ILE A 276 -8.39 8.89 6.00
N PHE A 277 -8.35 8.25 4.85
CA PHE A 277 -8.11 8.91 3.57
C PHE A 277 -9.45 9.35 2.98
N ALA A 278 -9.69 10.67 2.98
CA ALA A 278 -10.89 11.24 2.37
C ALA A 278 -10.69 11.34 0.86
N LEU A 279 -11.61 10.79 0.07
CA LEU A 279 -11.50 10.73 -1.37
C LEU A 279 -12.74 11.38 -2.02
N ASP A 280 -12.51 12.45 -2.78
CA ASP A 280 -13.53 13.17 -3.55
C ASP A 280 -13.70 12.66 -4.99
N ASN A 281 -12.75 11.85 -5.49
CA ASN A 281 -12.75 11.32 -6.84
C ASN A 281 -12.81 9.79 -6.87
N VAL A 282 -13.30 9.26 -7.98
CA VAL A 282 -13.22 7.83 -8.31
C VAL A 282 -11.75 7.40 -8.36
N ILE A 283 -11.43 6.26 -7.76
CA ILE A 283 -10.12 5.64 -7.85
C ILE A 283 -10.17 4.41 -8.75
N TYR A 284 -9.47 4.47 -9.88
CA TYR A 284 -9.33 3.32 -10.78
C TYR A 284 -8.20 2.41 -10.28
N ILE A 285 -8.50 1.12 -10.08
CA ILE A 285 -7.54 0.12 -9.64
C ILE A 285 -7.08 -0.68 -10.87
N PRO A 286 -5.83 -0.49 -11.34
CA PRO A 286 -5.34 -1.18 -12.53
C PRO A 286 -4.96 -2.63 -12.24
N SER A 287 -4.75 -3.42 -13.30
CA SER A 287 -4.23 -4.79 -13.17
C SER A 287 -2.92 -4.86 -12.38
N TYR A 288 -2.66 -6.03 -11.78
CA TYR A 288 -1.45 -6.32 -10.99
C TYR A 288 -1.29 -5.43 -9.74
N THR A 289 -2.40 -4.94 -9.19
CA THR A 289 -2.38 -4.07 -8.01
C THR A 289 -2.55 -4.87 -6.72
N TYR A 290 -1.67 -4.61 -5.75
CA TYR A 290 -1.77 -5.16 -4.40
C TYR A 290 -1.88 -4.02 -3.39
N ILE A 291 -2.97 -3.96 -2.62
CA ILE A 291 -3.21 -2.95 -1.59
C ILE A 291 -3.37 -3.64 -0.23
N ASP A 292 -2.47 -3.32 0.70
CA ASP A 292 -2.63 -3.59 2.13
C ASP A 292 -3.05 -2.32 2.86
N GLY A 293 -4.33 -2.23 3.19
CA GLY A 293 -4.91 -1.11 3.92
C GLY A 293 -4.36 -0.94 5.33
N SER A 294 -3.78 -1.97 5.93
CA SER A 294 -3.27 -1.95 7.31
C SER A 294 -4.26 -1.35 8.33
N ASN A 295 -5.56 -1.61 8.14
CA ASN A 295 -6.70 -1.06 8.91
C ASN A 295 -6.92 0.46 8.73
N ALA A 296 -6.52 1.02 7.60
CA ALA A 296 -6.90 2.37 7.20
C ALA A 296 -8.35 2.42 6.71
N THR A 297 -8.96 3.60 6.84
CA THR A 297 -10.29 3.89 6.33
C THR A 297 -10.20 4.68 5.04
N ILE A 298 -10.90 4.21 4.00
CA ILE A 298 -11.22 4.99 2.83
C ILE A 298 -12.60 5.60 3.06
N LYS A 299 -12.66 6.93 3.08
CA LYS A 299 -13.89 7.68 3.32
C LYS A 299 -14.30 8.47 2.09
N TRP A 300 -15.49 8.22 1.57
CA TRP A 300 -16.01 8.94 0.41
C TRP A 300 -16.64 10.27 0.84
N THR A 301 -16.25 11.38 0.23
CA THR A 301 -16.69 12.74 0.64
C THR A 301 -17.53 13.50 -0.40
N ASN A 302 -17.59 13.02 -1.65
CA ASN A 302 -18.43 13.57 -2.72
C ASN A 302 -19.81 12.88 -2.82
N ALA A 303 -20.76 13.39 -3.62
CA ALA A 303 -22.20 13.08 -3.64
C ALA A 303 -22.65 11.93 -4.59
N SER A 304 -21.77 11.41 -5.44
CA SER A 304 -22.10 10.43 -6.50
C SER A 304 -21.14 9.23 -6.54
N SER A 305 -20.70 8.78 -5.37
CA SER A 305 -19.39 8.14 -5.22
C SER A 305 -19.43 6.63 -5.44
N VAL A 306 -18.92 6.22 -6.60
CA VAL A 306 -18.30 4.91 -6.77
C VAL A 306 -16.84 5.05 -6.31
N GLY A 307 -16.43 4.21 -5.36
CA GLY A 307 -15.15 4.30 -4.68
C GLY A 307 -13.98 3.78 -5.52
N PHE A 308 -13.78 2.47 -5.49
CA PHE A 308 -12.76 1.77 -6.26
C PHE A 308 -13.39 1.14 -7.50
N GLN A 309 -12.86 1.46 -8.67
CA GLN A 309 -13.32 0.91 -9.94
C GLN A 309 -12.25 0.04 -10.58
N CYS A 310 -12.52 -1.25 -10.68
CA CYS A 310 -11.65 -2.25 -11.28
C CYS A 310 -12.09 -2.54 -12.72
N HIS A 311 -12.21 -1.51 -13.55
CA HIS A 311 -12.59 -1.67 -14.96
C HIS A 311 -11.71 -0.86 -15.91
N GLY A 312 -11.47 -1.41 -17.10
CA GLY A 312 -10.61 -0.80 -18.12
C GLY A 312 -11.21 0.43 -18.81
N GLU A 313 -12.53 0.61 -18.79
CA GLU A 313 -13.18 1.49 -19.76
C GLU A 313 -13.58 2.90 -19.23
N TYR A 314 -13.66 3.85 -20.15
CA TYR A 314 -13.96 5.28 -19.99
C TYR A 314 -15.47 5.52 -19.78
N PRO A 315 -15.95 6.11 -18.67
CA PRO A 315 -17.27 6.71 -18.64
C PRO A 315 -17.15 8.17 -19.11
N SER A 316 -17.76 8.50 -20.26
CA SER A 316 -18.04 9.87 -20.76
C SER A 316 -16.87 10.72 -21.31
N PRO A 317 -17.06 11.50 -22.40
CA PRO A 317 -16.09 12.48 -22.94
C PRO A 317 -15.69 13.63 -22.00
N ASP A 318 -16.28 13.75 -20.81
CA ASP A 318 -15.97 14.79 -19.81
C ASP A 318 -15.05 14.31 -18.66
N ASN A 319 -14.50 13.08 -18.75
CA ASN A 319 -13.70 12.50 -17.67
C ASN A 319 -12.28 13.10 -17.60
N ILE A 320 -11.95 13.70 -16.45
CA ILE A 320 -10.69 14.39 -16.16
C ILE A 320 -9.55 13.39 -15.83
N ASN A 321 -9.84 12.09 -15.68
CA ASN A 321 -8.86 11.07 -15.32
C ASN A 321 -9.13 9.72 -16.03
N PRO A 322 -8.53 9.47 -17.21
CA PRO A 322 -8.78 8.25 -17.96
C PRO A 322 -8.07 7.03 -17.37
N SER A 323 -8.71 5.84 -17.43
CA SER A 323 -8.05 4.56 -17.18
C SER A 323 -6.84 4.41 -18.12
N PRO A 324 -5.66 3.99 -17.62
CA PRO A 324 -4.44 3.90 -18.42
C PRO A 324 -4.47 2.79 -19.50
N ASP A 325 -5.44 1.88 -19.45
CA ASP A 325 -5.58 0.75 -20.37
C ASP A 325 -6.91 0.90 -21.14
N SER A 326 -6.85 1.47 -22.35
CA SER A 326 -7.99 2.07 -23.06
C SER A 326 -8.75 1.16 -24.04
N GLU A 327 -8.70 -0.16 -23.86
CA GLU A 327 -9.47 -1.10 -24.68
C GLU A 327 -10.86 -1.34 -24.08
N GLN A 328 -11.88 -1.53 -24.93
CA GLN A 328 -13.23 -1.88 -24.46
C GLN A 328 -13.20 -3.23 -23.74
N ALA A 329 -13.74 -3.27 -22.53
CA ALA A 329 -13.71 -4.47 -21.71
C ALA A 329 -14.81 -5.45 -22.16
N THR A 330 -14.44 -6.66 -22.59
CA THR A 330 -15.34 -7.74 -23.03
C THR A 330 -14.82 -9.08 -22.50
N GLY A 331 -15.69 -10.07 -22.35
CA GLY A 331 -15.30 -11.35 -21.75
C GLY A 331 -14.78 -11.15 -20.33
N TYR A 332 -13.51 -11.48 -20.08
CA TYR A 332 -12.86 -11.28 -18.79
C TYR A 332 -11.53 -10.54 -18.94
N ASN A 333 -11.47 -9.56 -19.87
CA ASN A 333 -10.25 -8.82 -20.21
C ASN A 333 -10.16 -7.43 -19.53
N GLY A 334 -11.10 -7.10 -18.63
CA GLY A 334 -10.99 -5.92 -17.77
C GLY A 334 -9.84 -6.05 -16.77
N HIS A 335 -9.73 -5.11 -15.82
CA HIS A 335 -8.61 -5.14 -14.87
C HIS A 335 -8.58 -6.43 -14.05
N HIS A 336 -7.38 -6.97 -13.87
CA HIS A 336 -7.19 -8.32 -13.37
C HIS A 336 -5.96 -8.48 -12.47
N ASP A 337 -5.91 -9.58 -11.71
CA ASP A 337 -4.84 -9.87 -10.73
C ASP A 337 -4.71 -8.76 -9.68
N ILE A 338 -5.83 -8.47 -9.01
CA ILE A 338 -5.96 -7.42 -7.99
C ILE A 338 -6.15 -8.05 -6.62
N VAL A 339 -5.45 -7.52 -5.61
CA VAL A 339 -5.65 -7.89 -4.21
C VAL A 339 -5.88 -6.63 -3.39
N ILE A 340 -7.00 -6.59 -2.68
CA ILE A 340 -7.38 -5.52 -1.75
C ILE A 340 -7.63 -6.16 -0.40
N LYS A 341 -6.86 -5.78 0.62
CA LYS A 341 -7.04 -6.34 1.96
C LYS A 341 -6.89 -5.33 3.08
N ASN A 342 -7.43 -5.67 4.26
CA ASN A 342 -7.27 -4.91 5.50
C ASN A 342 -7.73 -3.44 5.40
N LEU A 343 -8.79 -3.18 4.63
CA LEU A 343 -9.36 -1.84 4.46
C LEU A 343 -10.71 -1.72 5.16
N ILE A 344 -11.00 -0.51 5.63
CA ILE A 344 -12.35 -0.10 5.99
C ILE A 344 -12.84 0.85 4.90
N PHE A 345 -13.94 0.51 4.24
CA PHE A 345 -14.66 1.40 3.34
C PHE A 345 -15.79 2.04 4.14
N ASP A 346 -15.76 3.36 4.26
CA ASP A 346 -16.82 4.15 4.89
C ASP A 346 -17.49 5.01 3.82
N SER A 347 -18.71 4.59 3.46
CA SER A 347 -19.54 5.24 2.45
C SER A 347 -20.39 6.39 2.99
N GLN A 348 -20.21 6.78 4.26
CA GLN A 348 -20.92 7.90 4.85
C GLN A 348 -20.47 9.24 4.29
N SER A 349 -21.20 9.74 3.29
CA SER A 349 -21.08 11.09 2.79
C SER A 349 -22.36 11.89 3.07
N PRO A 350 -22.26 13.13 3.59
CA PRO A 350 -23.42 13.95 3.92
C PRO A 350 -24.29 14.32 2.70
N ASN A 351 -23.79 14.10 1.48
CA ASN A 351 -24.44 14.48 0.23
C ASN A 351 -24.78 13.27 -0.68
N VAL A 352 -24.47 12.04 -0.27
CA VAL A 352 -24.63 10.87 -1.16
C VAL A 352 -26.06 10.39 -1.22
N GLN A 353 -26.56 10.27 -2.47
CA GLN A 353 -27.83 9.60 -2.75
C GLN A 353 -27.66 8.11 -3.06
N ARG A 354 -26.46 7.65 -3.49
CA ARG A 354 -26.10 6.24 -3.80
C ARG A 354 -24.58 6.03 -3.70
N SER A 355 -24.09 5.02 -2.97
CA SER A 355 -22.64 4.70 -2.83
C SER A 355 -22.31 3.26 -3.25
N CYS A 356 -21.22 3.07 -3.98
CA CYS A 356 -20.65 1.74 -4.18
C CYS A 356 -19.16 1.73 -3.87
N SER A 357 -18.72 0.86 -2.96
CA SER A 357 -17.32 0.86 -2.50
C SER A 357 -16.38 0.26 -3.53
N ILE A 358 -16.77 -0.86 -4.16
CA ILE A 358 -15.95 -1.55 -5.17
C ILE A 358 -16.82 -1.99 -6.34
N VAL A 359 -16.45 -1.60 -7.56
CA VAL A 359 -17.03 -2.10 -8.81
C VAL A 359 -16.02 -2.98 -9.53
N LEU A 360 -16.39 -4.23 -9.79
CA LEU A 360 -15.68 -5.19 -10.61
C LEU A 360 -16.46 -5.38 -11.90
N PHE A 361 -15.81 -5.16 -13.04
CA PHE A 361 -16.50 -5.14 -14.32
C PHE A 361 -15.57 -5.69 -15.42
N HIS A 362 -15.98 -6.83 -15.99
CA HIS A 362 -15.12 -7.69 -16.82
C HIS A 362 -13.80 -8.06 -16.13
N SER A 363 -13.74 -7.98 -14.80
CA SER A 363 -12.53 -8.20 -14.03
C SER A 363 -12.24 -9.69 -13.91
N LYS A 364 -10.96 -10.01 -13.66
CA LYS A 364 -10.53 -11.38 -13.46
C LYS A 364 -9.51 -11.51 -12.32
N ASN A 365 -9.57 -12.59 -11.55
CA ASN A 365 -8.61 -12.85 -10.47
C ASN A 365 -8.53 -11.70 -9.46
N VAL A 366 -9.64 -11.41 -8.78
CA VAL A 366 -9.70 -10.34 -7.77
C VAL A 366 -9.94 -10.95 -6.39
N VAL A 367 -9.12 -10.54 -5.42
CA VAL A 367 -9.23 -10.95 -4.02
C VAL A 367 -9.55 -9.72 -3.16
N ILE A 368 -10.65 -9.80 -2.42
CA ILE A 368 -11.08 -8.81 -1.42
C ILE A 368 -11.11 -9.55 -0.08
N GLU A 369 -10.18 -9.22 0.82
CA GLU A 369 -9.96 -10.00 2.03
C GLU A 369 -9.83 -9.14 3.30
N ASN A 370 -10.49 -9.55 4.38
CA ASN A 370 -10.39 -8.87 5.67
C ASN A 370 -10.76 -7.38 5.57
N CYS A 371 -11.78 -7.06 4.78
CA CYS A 371 -12.28 -5.69 4.60
C CYS A 371 -13.59 -5.47 5.37
N THR A 372 -13.82 -4.24 5.82
CA THR A 372 -15.09 -3.83 6.43
C THR A 372 -15.75 -2.77 5.56
N PHE A 373 -17.03 -2.93 5.26
CA PHE A 373 -17.86 -2.00 4.51
C PHE A 373 -18.90 -1.42 5.47
N LEU A 374 -18.91 -0.08 5.59
CA LEU A 374 -19.74 0.67 6.52
C LEU A 374 -20.57 1.70 5.78
N ASN A 375 -21.81 1.89 6.25
CA ASN A 375 -22.67 3.01 5.86
C ASN A 375 -22.96 3.09 4.35
N ASP A 376 -22.94 1.95 3.65
CA ASP A 376 -23.38 1.92 2.26
C ASP A 376 -24.84 2.41 2.18
N THR A 377 -25.10 3.27 1.20
CA THR A 377 -26.36 4.01 1.07
C THR A 377 -26.93 3.77 -0.31
N LEU A 378 -28.13 3.19 -0.38
CA LEU A 378 -28.97 3.12 -1.58
C LEU A 378 -28.33 2.49 -2.85
N ASN A 379 -27.25 1.72 -2.71
CA ASN A 379 -26.57 0.97 -3.78
C ASN A 379 -25.73 -0.21 -3.18
N HIS A 380 -24.88 -0.86 -3.97
CA HIS A 380 -24.12 -2.07 -3.60
C HIS A 380 -22.78 -1.75 -2.93
N ALA A 381 -22.36 -2.48 -1.89
CA ALA A 381 -21.00 -2.36 -1.36
C ALA A 381 -19.96 -2.87 -2.37
N ILE A 382 -20.23 -4.04 -2.95
CA ILE A 382 -19.45 -4.66 -4.01
C ILE A 382 -20.39 -4.99 -5.16
N GLU A 383 -20.06 -4.51 -6.36
CA GLU A 383 -20.79 -4.81 -7.59
C GLU A 383 -19.91 -5.62 -8.53
N CYS A 384 -20.29 -6.86 -8.82
CA CYS A 384 -19.59 -7.77 -9.70
C CYS A 384 -20.37 -7.95 -11.00
N ASN A 385 -19.85 -7.46 -12.11
CA ASN A 385 -20.48 -7.54 -13.42
C ASN A 385 -19.56 -8.27 -14.42
N SER A 386 -20.05 -9.32 -15.08
CA SER A 386 -19.30 -10.10 -16.10
C SER A 386 -17.88 -10.51 -15.66
N SER A 387 -17.68 -10.86 -14.39
CA SER A 387 -16.34 -11.05 -13.82
C SER A 387 -16.06 -12.52 -13.51
N GLN A 388 -14.78 -12.91 -13.54
CA GLN A 388 -14.34 -14.29 -13.31
C GLN A 388 -13.34 -14.41 -12.17
N HIS A 389 -13.44 -15.48 -11.37
CA HIS A 389 -12.46 -15.80 -10.32
C HIS A 389 -12.34 -14.69 -9.28
N ILE A 390 -13.44 -14.42 -8.58
CA ILE A 390 -13.54 -13.38 -7.56
C ILE A 390 -13.64 -14.03 -6.18
N ILE A 391 -12.80 -13.62 -5.25
CA ILE A 391 -12.77 -14.13 -3.89
C ILE A 391 -13.08 -12.98 -2.93
N ILE A 392 -14.16 -13.10 -2.17
CA ILE A 392 -14.54 -12.20 -1.09
C ILE A 392 -14.45 -13.02 0.20
N ASN A 393 -13.42 -12.79 1.00
CA ASN A 393 -13.12 -13.62 2.17
C ASN A 393 -13.03 -12.77 3.45
N ASN A 394 -13.61 -13.27 4.54
CA ASN A 394 -13.47 -12.69 5.88
C ASN A 394 -13.85 -11.20 5.92
N CYS A 395 -14.89 -10.80 5.19
CA CYS A 395 -15.34 -9.41 5.11
C CYS A 395 -16.55 -9.16 6.01
N SER A 396 -16.73 -7.91 6.44
CA SER A 396 -17.89 -7.47 7.22
C SER A 396 -18.64 -6.35 6.51
N PHE A 397 -19.96 -6.46 6.42
CA PHE A 397 -20.86 -5.46 5.83
C PHE A 397 -21.81 -4.98 6.92
N LYS A 398 -21.81 -3.68 7.23
CA LYS A 398 -22.50 -3.16 8.41
C LYS A 398 -23.20 -1.82 8.16
N ASP A 399 -24.29 -1.64 8.89
CA ASP A 399 -24.95 -0.36 9.09
C ASP A 399 -25.37 0.32 7.78
N ASN A 400 -25.91 -0.46 6.84
CA ASN A 400 -26.49 0.08 5.62
C ASN A 400 -27.59 1.12 5.95
N ILE A 401 -27.48 2.31 5.38
CA ILE A 401 -28.44 3.39 5.62
C ILE A 401 -29.64 3.17 4.72
N ALA A 402 -30.70 2.57 5.29
CA ALA A 402 -31.96 2.35 4.58
C ALA A 402 -32.53 3.68 4.07
N GLY A 403 -32.65 3.81 2.75
CA GLY A 403 -33.51 4.80 2.13
C GLY A 403 -34.84 4.19 1.66
N ASN A 404 -35.73 5.00 1.09
CA ASN A 404 -37.09 4.58 0.71
C ASN A 404 -37.16 3.62 -0.49
N ASP A 405 -36.03 3.25 -1.10
CA ASP A 405 -35.95 2.44 -2.33
C ASP A 405 -35.54 1.00 -1.98
N VAL A 406 -36.51 0.10 -2.08
CA VAL A 406 -36.56 -1.17 -1.33
C VAL A 406 -35.86 -2.35 -2.02
N THR A 407 -34.68 -2.25 -2.64
CA THR A 407 -34.09 -3.44 -3.32
C THR A 407 -32.56 -3.50 -3.36
N ARG A 408 -31.85 -2.96 -2.36
CA ARG A 408 -30.39 -2.80 -2.45
C ARG A 408 -29.65 -3.87 -1.64
N THR A 409 -28.71 -4.53 -2.30
CA THR A 409 -27.93 -5.67 -1.76
C THR A 409 -26.47 -5.29 -1.59
N GLU A 410 -25.80 -5.77 -0.55
CA GLU A 410 -24.39 -5.50 -0.30
C GLU A 410 -23.47 -6.05 -1.41
N ILE A 411 -23.62 -7.32 -1.79
CA ILE A 411 -22.86 -7.93 -2.90
C ILE A 411 -23.80 -8.25 -4.07
N ASN A 412 -23.67 -7.53 -5.18
CA ASN A 412 -24.40 -7.82 -6.41
C ASN A 412 -23.55 -8.62 -7.40
N ILE A 413 -24.10 -9.68 -7.99
CA ILE A 413 -23.43 -10.54 -8.96
C ILE A 413 -24.29 -10.59 -10.22
N ASP A 414 -23.88 -9.84 -11.24
CA ASP A 414 -24.64 -9.66 -12.47
C ASP A 414 -23.76 -9.76 -13.72
N TYR A 415 -24.39 -9.60 -14.88
CA TYR A 415 -23.69 -9.41 -16.13
C TYR A 415 -23.66 -7.92 -16.50
N ALA A 416 -22.63 -7.51 -17.24
CA ALA A 416 -22.49 -6.17 -17.78
C ALA A 416 -23.69 -5.82 -18.67
N ASN A 417 -24.47 -4.83 -18.24
CA ASN A 417 -25.63 -4.34 -18.98
C ASN A 417 -25.86 -2.85 -18.72
N SER A 418 -26.51 -2.19 -19.67
CA SER A 418 -26.74 -0.74 -19.66
C SER A 418 -27.71 -0.26 -18.57
N SER A 419 -28.48 -1.15 -17.94
CA SER A 419 -29.40 -0.81 -16.86
C SER A 419 -28.73 -0.89 -15.49
N GLY A 420 -27.86 -1.88 -15.28
CA GLY A 420 -27.09 -2.06 -14.04
C GLY A 420 -25.98 -1.02 -13.90
N LEU A 421 -25.18 -0.82 -14.96
CA LEU A 421 -24.08 0.14 -14.96
C LEU A 421 -24.21 1.13 -16.14
N PRO A 422 -25.06 2.17 -16.01
CA PRO A 422 -25.27 3.16 -17.06
C PRO A 422 -24.06 4.09 -17.19
N GLY A 423 -23.07 3.72 -18.00
CA GLY A 423 -21.89 4.54 -18.26
C GLY A 423 -21.38 4.47 -19.71
N PHE A 424 -21.70 3.36 -20.40
CA PHE A 424 -21.34 3.12 -21.79
C PHE A 424 -22.56 3.27 -22.68
N GLY A 425 -22.36 3.68 -23.94
CA GLY A 425 -23.44 3.79 -24.91
C GLY A 425 -24.22 2.47 -25.03
N THR A 426 -25.54 2.53 -25.30
CA THR A 426 -26.42 1.35 -25.27
C THR A 426 -25.98 0.19 -26.19
N ASN A 427 -25.16 0.48 -27.20
CA ASN A 427 -24.60 -0.50 -28.15
C ASN A 427 -23.12 -0.79 -27.89
N SER A 428 -22.60 -0.51 -26.68
CA SER A 428 -21.20 -0.76 -26.36
C SER A 428 -20.88 -2.25 -26.51
N ALA A 429 -19.71 -2.54 -27.08
CA ALA A 429 -19.21 -3.92 -27.16
C ALA A 429 -19.07 -4.56 -25.78
N THR A 430 -18.92 -3.75 -24.75
CA THR A 430 -18.89 -4.08 -23.33
C THR A 430 -20.13 -4.78 -22.80
N TYR A 431 -21.31 -4.52 -23.37
CA TYR A 431 -22.54 -5.21 -22.99
C TYR A 431 -22.67 -6.51 -23.81
N ASP A 432 -21.71 -7.43 -23.64
CA ASP A 432 -21.54 -8.63 -24.46
C ASP A 432 -22.22 -9.91 -23.93
N TYR A 433 -22.99 -9.77 -22.84
CA TYR A 433 -23.66 -10.88 -22.15
C TYR A 433 -22.71 -11.93 -21.55
N THR A 434 -21.45 -11.56 -21.30
CA THR A 434 -20.55 -12.41 -20.50
C THR A 434 -21.14 -12.59 -19.10
N ILE A 435 -21.07 -13.81 -18.60
CA ILE A 435 -21.62 -14.17 -17.30
C ILE A 435 -20.60 -13.88 -16.19
N CYS A 436 -21.05 -13.73 -14.96
CA CYS A 436 -20.19 -13.89 -13.80
C CYS A 436 -19.91 -15.39 -13.58
N ASN A 437 -18.64 -15.74 -13.37
CA ASN A 437 -18.22 -17.14 -13.21
C ASN A 437 -17.15 -17.33 -12.13
N ASP A 438 -17.24 -18.43 -11.37
CA ASP A 438 -16.23 -18.77 -10.34
C ASP A 438 -16.09 -17.65 -9.29
N ILE A 439 -17.14 -17.44 -8.51
CA ILE A 439 -17.17 -16.43 -7.44
C ILE A 439 -17.32 -17.15 -6.10
N THR A 440 -16.44 -16.82 -5.17
CA THR A 440 -16.38 -17.41 -3.83
C THR A 440 -16.56 -16.32 -2.78
N ILE A 441 -17.61 -16.44 -1.95
CA ILE A 441 -17.90 -15.54 -0.83
C ILE A 441 -17.85 -16.36 0.46
N THR A 442 -16.86 -16.12 1.32
CA THR A 442 -16.67 -16.96 2.51
C THR A 442 -16.33 -16.19 3.78
N ASN A 443 -16.74 -16.73 4.92
CA ASN A 443 -16.40 -16.21 6.24
C ASN A 443 -16.89 -14.76 6.46
N CYS A 444 -18.00 -14.38 5.84
CA CYS A 444 -18.49 -13.01 5.88
C CYS A 444 -19.56 -12.78 6.95
N LEU A 445 -19.55 -11.58 7.53
CA LEU A 445 -20.58 -11.07 8.43
C LEU A 445 -21.40 -10.00 7.72
N PHE A 446 -22.71 -10.16 7.74
CA PHE A 446 -23.67 -9.13 7.37
C PHE A 446 -24.44 -8.75 8.63
N ASP A 447 -24.37 -7.49 9.04
CA ASP A 447 -25.02 -6.99 10.25
C ASP A 447 -25.81 -5.72 9.95
N SER A 448 -27.13 -5.77 10.16
CA SER A 448 -28.01 -4.61 10.00
C SER A 448 -28.11 -4.07 8.56
N VAL A 449 -27.88 -4.93 7.56
CA VAL A 449 -28.00 -4.61 6.13
C VAL A 449 -29.39 -4.95 5.57
N MET A 450 -29.69 -4.53 4.35
CA MET A 450 -30.95 -4.89 3.67
C MET A 450 -30.87 -6.33 3.12
N SER A 451 -30.04 -6.56 2.10
CA SER A 451 -29.83 -7.87 1.49
C SER A 451 -28.34 -8.21 1.46
N CYS A 452 -27.97 -9.46 1.72
CA CYS A 452 -26.56 -9.85 1.83
C CYS A 452 -25.90 -10.01 0.45
N PHE A 453 -26.47 -10.87 -0.39
CA PHE A 453 -25.93 -11.12 -1.74
C PHE A 453 -27.05 -11.47 -2.73
N ASP A 454 -26.93 -11.01 -3.97
CA ASP A 454 -28.02 -11.06 -4.94
C ASP A 454 -27.53 -10.90 -6.40
N SER A 455 -28.45 -11.01 -7.34
CA SER A 455 -28.32 -10.68 -8.76
C SER A 455 -29.66 -10.12 -9.27
N HIS A 456 -29.64 -9.08 -10.10
CA HIS A 456 -30.86 -8.47 -10.63
C HIS A 456 -31.04 -8.67 -12.14
N GLY A 457 -29.99 -9.13 -12.82
CA GLY A 457 -29.92 -9.30 -14.26
C GLY A 457 -30.63 -10.56 -14.74
N THR A 458 -31.59 -10.39 -15.63
CA THR A 458 -32.09 -11.48 -16.47
C THR A 458 -32.36 -10.91 -17.85
N THR A 459 -31.99 -11.64 -18.89
CA THR A 459 -32.22 -11.19 -20.28
C THR A 459 -32.43 -12.38 -21.19
N VAL A 460 -32.95 -12.13 -22.38
CA VAL A 460 -33.04 -13.12 -23.44
C VAL A 460 -31.89 -12.92 -24.42
N ARG A 461 -31.17 -13.99 -24.71
CA ARG A 461 -30.15 -14.04 -25.76
C ARG A 461 -30.39 -15.27 -26.61
N ASP A 462 -30.33 -15.09 -27.94
CA ASP A 462 -30.48 -16.16 -28.93
C ASP A 462 -31.75 -17.02 -28.73
N GLY A 463 -32.84 -16.40 -28.24
CA GLY A 463 -34.13 -17.04 -28.03
C GLY A 463 -34.28 -17.84 -26.73
N ALA A 464 -33.34 -17.71 -25.79
CA ALA A 464 -33.42 -18.33 -24.45
C ALA A 464 -33.07 -17.31 -23.36
N ILE A 465 -33.56 -17.53 -22.12
CA ILE A 465 -33.12 -16.71 -20.99
C ILE A 465 -31.66 -17.04 -20.68
N LEU A 466 -30.82 -16.00 -20.67
CA LEU A 466 -29.43 -16.07 -20.22
C LEU A 466 -29.40 -16.34 -18.71
N THR A 467 -28.52 -17.24 -18.26
CA THR A 467 -28.17 -17.41 -16.85
C THR A 467 -26.86 -16.69 -16.57
N PRO A 468 -26.90 -15.42 -16.12
CA PRO A 468 -25.71 -14.57 -16.06
C PRO A 468 -24.76 -14.91 -14.92
N VAL A 469 -25.04 -15.93 -14.12
CA VAL A 469 -24.25 -16.29 -12.95
C VAL A 469 -24.05 -17.81 -12.92
N ASP A 470 -22.80 -18.27 -12.92
CA ASP A 470 -22.43 -19.68 -12.97
C ASP A 470 -21.26 -20.04 -12.05
N GLY A 471 -21.32 -21.13 -11.31
CA GLY A 471 -20.17 -21.59 -10.51
C GLY A 471 -19.93 -20.70 -9.28
N ILE A 472 -20.94 -20.57 -8.41
CA ILE A 472 -20.86 -19.71 -7.21
C ILE A 472 -20.75 -20.55 -5.94
N ILE A 473 -19.83 -20.18 -5.07
CA ILE A 473 -19.66 -20.78 -3.74
C ILE A 473 -19.87 -19.70 -2.69
N ILE A 474 -20.84 -19.91 -1.80
CA ILE A 474 -21.09 -19.05 -0.65
C ILE A 474 -21.05 -19.94 0.60
N ASP A 475 -20.11 -19.69 1.50
CA ASP A 475 -19.92 -20.55 2.67
C ASP A 475 -19.61 -19.77 3.95
N ASN A 476 -20.09 -20.28 5.08
CA ASN A 476 -19.81 -19.72 6.40
C ASN A 476 -20.20 -18.24 6.50
N ILE A 477 -21.50 -17.97 6.37
CA ILE A 477 -22.06 -16.62 6.44
C ILE A 477 -22.83 -16.44 7.73
N ILE A 478 -22.59 -15.30 8.39
CA ILE A 478 -23.42 -14.84 9.51
C ILE A 478 -24.26 -13.67 9.02
N ALA A 479 -25.59 -13.79 9.09
CA ALA A 479 -26.53 -12.73 8.74
C ALA A 479 -27.33 -12.31 9.98
N ARG A 480 -27.03 -11.15 10.54
CA ARG A 480 -27.71 -10.61 11.72
C ARG A 480 -28.50 -9.37 11.34
N ASN A 481 -29.75 -9.28 11.81
CA ASN A 481 -30.55 -8.07 11.62
C ASN A 481 -30.69 -7.68 10.13
N CYS A 482 -30.60 -8.65 9.24
CA CYS A 482 -30.75 -8.44 7.79
C CYS A 482 -32.23 -8.50 7.40
N GLU A 483 -32.62 -7.85 6.31
CA GLU A 483 -33.98 -7.97 5.79
C GLU A 483 -34.16 -9.27 4.97
N ILE A 484 -33.21 -9.53 4.08
CA ILE A 484 -33.15 -10.67 3.17
C ILE A 484 -31.73 -11.26 3.19
N ILE A 485 -31.60 -12.58 3.01
CA ILE A 485 -30.29 -13.21 2.83
C ILE A 485 -29.91 -13.12 1.35
N THR A 486 -30.77 -13.60 0.45
CA THR A 486 -30.51 -13.53 -0.99
C THR A 486 -31.78 -13.55 -1.86
N THR A 487 -31.69 -12.94 -3.06
CA THR A 487 -32.74 -12.91 -4.08
C THR A 487 -32.28 -13.43 -5.47
N MET A 488 -31.48 -14.49 -5.47
CA MET A 488 -30.90 -15.13 -6.66
C MET A 488 -31.84 -15.18 -7.88
N GLN A 489 -31.35 -14.68 -9.01
CA GLN A 489 -32.08 -14.64 -10.27
C GLN A 489 -31.20 -15.15 -11.42
N SER A 490 -31.63 -16.25 -12.06
CA SER A 490 -30.98 -16.82 -13.24
C SER A 490 -29.57 -17.39 -12.97
N TRP A 491 -29.36 -18.04 -11.81
CA TRP A 491 -28.08 -18.68 -11.43
C TRP A 491 -28.01 -20.15 -11.87
N THR A 492 -26.81 -20.62 -12.19
CA THR A 492 -26.51 -22.04 -12.46
C THR A 492 -25.30 -22.51 -11.64
N ASN A 493 -25.25 -23.79 -11.28
CA ASN A 493 -24.12 -24.43 -10.57
C ASN A 493 -23.65 -23.64 -9.34
N PHE A 494 -24.49 -23.55 -8.31
CA PHE A 494 -24.15 -22.86 -7.07
C PHE A 494 -24.17 -23.78 -5.84
N LEU A 495 -23.33 -23.46 -4.86
CA LEU A 495 -23.35 -24.04 -3.52
C LEU A 495 -23.44 -22.91 -2.50
N ILE A 496 -24.51 -22.89 -1.73
CA ILE A 496 -24.65 -22.04 -0.54
C ILE A 496 -24.62 -22.95 0.67
N SER A 497 -23.67 -22.79 1.58
CA SER A 497 -23.57 -23.61 2.77
C SER A 497 -23.25 -22.85 4.04
N ASN A 498 -23.59 -23.45 5.19
CA ASN A 498 -23.22 -22.96 6.51
C ASN A 498 -23.67 -21.51 6.74
N ILE A 499 -24.96 -21.26 6.56
CA ILE A 499 -25.58 -19.96 6.84
C ILE A 499 -26.15 -19.99 8.26
N PHE A 500 -25.73 -19.04 9.09
CA PHE A 500 -26.33 -18.77 10.38
C PHE A 500 -26.98 -17.39 10.36
N ALA A 501 -28.31 -17.35 10.42
CA ALA A 501 -29.07 -16.10 10.40
C ALA A 501 -29.83 -15.90 11.71
N ILE A 502 -29.83 -14.67 12.22
CA ILE A 502 -30.48 -14.29 13.47
C ILE A 502 -31.11 -12.89 13.37
N ASP A 503 -32.25 -12.69 14.03
CA ASP A 503 -32.90 -11.37 14.16
C ASP A 503 -33.31 -10.73 12.82
N LEU A 504 -33.67 -11.53 11.81
CA LEU A 504 -34.05 -11.01 10.49
C LEU A 504 -35.30 -10.09 10.56
N ARG A 505 -35.29 -8.95 9.86
CA ARG A 505 -36.28 -7.83 10.02
C ARG A 505 -37.57 -7.94 9.19
N GLY A 506 -37.76 -9.04 8.46
CA GLY A 506 -38.95 -9.28 7.62
C GLY A 506 -38.81 -8.73 6.19
N SER A 507 -39.13 -9.56 5.20
CA SER A 507 -38.88 -9.32 3.77
C SER A 507 -40.01 -8.51 3.10
N ILE A 508 -39.69 -7.37 2.50
CA ILE A 508 -40.49 -6.66 1.46
C ILE A 508 -41.02 -7.55 0.33
N ASP A 509 -40.35 -8.68 0.06
CA ASP A 509 -40.61 -9.62 -1.02
C ASP A 509 -41.14 -10.97 -0.52
N ASN A 510 -41.49 -11.01 0.78
CA ASN A 510 -42.01 -12.16 1.50
C ASN A 510 -41.08 -13.39 1.51
N SER A 511 -39.76 -13.31 1.29
CA SER A 511 -38.85 -14.47 1.37
C SER A 511 -37.44 -14.12 1.88
N PHE A 512 -36.82 -14.95 2.72
CA PHE A 512 -35.41 -14.76 3.14
C PHE A 512 -34.40 -15.32 2.13
N LEU A 513 -34.71 -16.48 1.55
CA LEU A 513 -33.97 -17.10 0.45
C LEU A 513 -34.89 -17.16 -0.77
N ARG A 514 -34.72 -16.25 -1.72
CA ARG A 514 -35.54 -16.23 -2.95
C ARG A 514 -34.70 -16.70 -4.13
N LEU A 515 -35.21 -17.69 -4.84
CA LEU A 515 -34.55 -18.34 -5.96
C LEU A 515 -35.49 -18.28 -7.17
N ARG A 516 -35.09 -17.59 -8.23
CA ARG A 516 -35.87 -17.45 -9.47
C ARG A 516 -35.06 -17.87 -10.69
N ASN A 517 -35.61 -18.77 -11.51
CA ASN A 517 -34.92 -19.35 -12.68
C ASN A 517 -33.52 -19.90 -12.34
N VAL A 518 -33.37 -20.56 -11.18
CA VAL A 518 -32.07 -21.11 -10.78
C VAL A 518 -31.94 -22.58 -11.17
N ARG A 519 -30.72 -23.06 -11.41
CA ARG A 519 -30.48 -24.39 -11.99
C ARG A 519 -29.29 -25.09 -11.33
N SER A 520 -29.36 -26.41 -11.19
CA SER A 520 -28.22 -27.24 -10.76
C SER A 520 -27.54 -26.78 -9.47
N GLY A 521 -28.32 -26.36 -8.47
CA GLY A 521 -27.80 -25.70 -7.27
C GLY A 521 -28.08 -26.43 -5.97
N SER A 522 -27.28 -26.16 -4.94
CA SER A 522 -27.46 -26.72 -3.61
C SER A 522 -27.38 -25.68 -2.51
N ILE A 523 -28.31 -25.74 -1.56
CA ILE A 523 -28.28 -24.98 -0.31
C ILE A 523 -28.17 -25.97 0.86
N LYS A 524 -27.18 -25.82 1.75
CA LYS A 524 -26.91 -26.77 2.83
C LYS A 524 -26.66 -26.10 4.18
N ASN A 525 -27.02 -26.77 5.27
CA ASN A 525 -26.66 -26.34 6.64
C ASN A 525 -27.07 -24.88 6.91
N VAL A 526 -28.36 -24.60 6.81
CA VAL A 526 -28.91 -23.27 7.05
C VAL A 526 -29.63 -23.28 8.39
N THR A 527 -29.26 -22.39 9.29
CA THR A 527 -29.93 -22.19 10.58
C THR A 527 -30.46 -20.77 10.63
N ILE A 528 -31.75 -20.61 10.90
CA ILE A 528 -32.42 -19.32 11.05
C ILE A 528 -33.08 -19.27 12.42
N GLU A 529 -32.65 -18.33 13.26
CA GLU A 529 -33.14 -18.14 14.63
C GLU A 529 -33.80 -16.77 14.78
N HIS A 530 -34.87 -16.70 15.58
CA HIS A 530 -35.47 -15.44 16.06
C HIS A 530 -35.71 -14.37 14.98
N PRO A 531 -36.45 -14.61 13.88
CA PRO A 531 -36.81 -13.52 12.98
C PRO A 531 -37.60 -12.45 13.76
N LEU A 532 -37.08 -11.22 13.80
CA LEU A 532 -37.75 -10.07 14.43
C LEU A 532 -38.98 -9.72 13.62
N ASN A 533 -40.14 -9.61 14.28
CA ASN A 533 -41.40 -9.04 13.76
C ASN A 533 -41.56 -9.24 12.25
N ILE A 534 -42.11 -10.37 11.81
CA ILE A 534 -42.41 -10.56 10.39
C ILE A 534 -43.52 -9.57 10.02
N LEU A 535 -43.14 -8.37 9.57
CA LEU A 535 -44.05 -7.23 9.31
C LEU A 535 -45.00 -7.43 8.12
N GLY A 536 -45.11 -8.65 7.59
CA GLY A 536 -45.92 -8.97 6.41
C GLY A 536 -46.69 -10.28 6.56
N THR A 537 -48.00 -10.24 6.29
CA THR A 537 -48.78 -11.44 6.02
C THR A 537 -48.19 -12.15 4.79
N ASN A 538 -47.83 -13.45 4.89
CA ASN A 538 -47.35 -14.34 3.80
C ASN A 538 -45.83 -14.50 3.60
N ALA A 539 -44.98 -14.22 4.59
CA ALA A 539 -43.53 -14.47 4.48
C ALA A 539 -43.17 -15.96 4.34
N ASN A 540 -42.03 -16.24 3.70
CA ASN A 540 -41.49 -17.57 3.43
C ASN A 540 -40.02 -17.65 3.88
N ILE A 541 -39.54 -18.80 4.40
CA ILE A 541 -38.08 -18.99 4.52
C ILE A 541 -37.47 -19.05 3.13
N ILE A 542 -38.03 -19.91 2.27
CA ILE A 542 -37.53 -20.18 0.93
C ILE A 542 -38.65 -20.00 -0.09
N SER A 543 -38.36 -19.29 -1.17
CA SER A 543 -39.20 -19.27 -2.36
C SER A 543 -38.39 -19.77 -3.55
N ILE A 544 -38.89 -20.78 -4.25
CA ILE A 544 -38.33 -21.25 -5.53
C ILE A 544 -39.35 -20.98 -6.62
N GLY A 545 -38.96 -20.26 -7.67
CA GLY A 545 -39.86 -20.02 -8.77
C GLY A 545 -39.24 -19.72 -10.12
N GLU A 546 -40.10 -19.30 -11.04
CA GLU A 546 -39.78 -18.98 -12.43
C GLU A 546 -39.52 -17.47 -12.64
N SER A 547 -38.79 -17.16 -13.71
CA SER A 547 -38.60 -15.81 -14.23
C SER A 547 -39.19 -15.71 -15.63
N THR A 548 -39.87 -14.61 -15.93
CA THR A 548 -40.41 -14.32 -17.27
C THR A 548 -39.75 -13.07 -17.82
N VAL A 549 -39.16 -13.16 -19.01
CA VAL A 549 -38.49 -12.06 -19.72
C VAL A 549 -38.85 -12.15 -21.20
N ASP A 550 -39.28 -11.04 -21.79
CA ASP A 550 -39.67 -10.96 -23.21
C ASP A 550 -40.63 -12.08 -23.67
N GLY A 551 -41.56 -12.47 -22.79
CA GLY A 551 -42.54 -13.53 -23.04
C GLY A 551 -42.01 -14.96 -22.90
N ILE A 552 -40.72 -15.15 -22.63
CA ILE A 552 -40.11 -16.45 -22.32
C ILE A 552 -40.15 -16.65 -20.81
N THR A 553 -40.69 -17.79 -20.35
CA THR A 553 -40.73 -18.15 -18.93
C THR A 553 -39.84 -19.34 -18.67
N GLU A 554 -38.93 -19.20 -17.72
CA GLU A 554 -37.98 -20.26 -17.35
C GLU A 554 -38.08 -20.57 -15.86
N ARG A 555 -38.16 -21.87 -15.57
CA ARG A 555 -38.42 -22.41 -14.24
C ARG A 555 -37.12 -22.68 -13.51
N SER A 556 -37.16 -22.58 -12.20
CA SER A 556 -36.07 -23.15 -11.40
C SER A 556 -36.10 -24.68 -11.49
N HIS A 557 -34.94 -25.32 -11.63
CA HIS A 557 -34.87 -26.78 -11.66
C HIS A 557 -33.59 -27.37 -11.08
N ASP A 558 -33.64 -28.65 -10.69
CA ASP A 558 -32.50 -29.40 -10.14
C ASP A 558 -31.85 -28.71 -8.92
N VAL A 559 -32.68 -28.20 -8.02
CA VAL A 559 -32.25 -27.54 -6.76
C VAL A 559 -32.34 -28.51 -5.60
N THR A 560 -31.30 -28.59 -4.78
CA THR A 560 -31.32 -29.39 -3.54
C THR A 560 -31.13 -28.50 -2.31
N ILE A 561 -32.05 -28.61 -1.36
CA ILE A 561 -31.96 -27.99 -0.04
C ILE A 561 -31.76 -29.10 0.99
N ASP A 562 -30.72 -29.00 1.80
CA ASP A 562 -30.36 -30.02 2.79
C ASP A 562 -30.02 -29.40 4.13
N ASN A 563 -30.52 -29.98 5.22
CA ASN A 563 -30.23 -29.55 6.58
C ASN A 563 -30.60 -28.08 6.83
N LEU A 564 -31.89 -27.77 6.75
CA LEU A 564 -32.45 -26.45 7.06
C LEU A 564 -33.15 -26.51 8.42
N THR A 565 -32.70 -25.67 9.35
CA THR A 565 -33.30 -25.49 10.68
C THR A 565 -33.89 -24.10 10.78
N ALA A 566 -35.19 -24.00 11.06
CA ALA A 566 -35.88 -22.74 11.29
C ALA A 566 -36.50 -22.72 12.71
N LEU A 567 -35.97 -21.85 13.58
CA LEU A 567 -36.42 -21.63 14.94
C LEU A 567 -37.21 -20.30 15.00
N CYS A 568 -38.44 -20.31 14.49
CA CYS A 568 -39.31 -19.13 14.46
C CYS A 568 -40.24 -19.09 15.68
N GLU A 569 -40.36 -17.97 16.37
CA GLU A 569 -41.20 -17.87 17.58
C GLU A 569 -42.61 -17.29 17.35
N ASP A 570 -42.91 -16.84 16.13
CA ASP A 570 -43.98 -15.86 15.83
C ASP A 570 -45.37 -16.45 15.49
N THR A 571 -46.41 -15.61 15.62
CA THR A 571 -47.84 -15.96 15.59
C THR A 571 -48.57 -15.78 14.25
N ASP A 572 -47.93 -15.17 13.25
CA ASP A 572 -48.56 -14.83 11.95
C ASP A 572 -48.28 -15.82 10.79
N LEU A 573 -48.99 -15.65 9.67
CA LEU A 573 -48.95 -16.51 8.46
C LEU A 573 -47.55 -16.58 7.83
N PHE A 574 -46.85 -17.69 8.07
CA PHE A 574 -45.45 -17.98 7.73
C PHE A 574 -45.24 -19.34 7.04
N ARG A 575 -44.58 -19.39 5.87
CA ARG A 575 -44.34 -20.65 5.14
C ARG A 575 -42.87 -21.06 5.17
N LEU A 576 -42.59 -22.36 5.17
CA LEU A 576 -41.22 -22.83 5.00
C LEU A 576 -40.79 -22.69 3.55
N VAL A 577 -41.61 -23.23 2.64
CA VAL A 577 -41.30 -23.28 1.20
C VAL A 577 -42.48 -22.76 0.40
N TYR A 578 -42.20 -21.82 -0.50
CA TYR A 578 -43.11 -21.38 -1.54
C TYR A 578 -42.60 -21.82 -2.91
N LEU A 579 -43.47 -22.43 -3.71
CA LEU A 579 -43.15 -22.97 -5.03
C LEU A 579 -43.95 -22.25 -6.12
N ARG A 580 -43.28 -21.73 -7.15
CA ARG A 580 -43.92 -21.06 -8.29
C ARG A 580 -43.22 -21.43 -9.59
N GLY A 581 -43.51 -22.61 -10.13
CA GLY A 581 -42.82 -23.12 -11.32
C GLY A 581 -41.42 -23.66 -11.00
N ALA A 582 -41.36 -24.72 -10.19
CA ALA A 582 -40.13 -25.43 -9.84
C ALA A 582 -40.14 -26.87 -10.37
N THR A 583 -38.99 -27.42 -10.79
CA THR A 583 -38.90 -28.80 -11.32
C THR A 583 -37.72 -29.58 -10.73
N ASN A 584 -37.90 -30.86 -10.40
CA ASN A 584 -36.82 -31.72 -9.88
C ASN A 584 -36.12 -31.16 -8.62
N CYS A 585 -36.87 -30.50 -7.73
CA CYS A 585 -36.30 -29.94 -6.50
C CYS A 585 -36.39 -30.95 -5.34
N ASN A 586 -35.31 -31.08 -4.58
CA ASN A 586 -35.22 -31.97 -3.42
C ASN A 586 -35.02 -31.16 -2.14
N PHE A 587 -35.77 -31.49 -1.08
CA PHE A 587 -35.65 -30.90 0.23
C PHE A 587 -35.44 -32.01 1.25
N ASN A 588 -34.29 -32.00 1.92
CA ASN A 588 -33.85 -33.04 2.84
C ASN A 588 -33.58 -32.45 4.22
N ASN A 589 -33.95 -33.18 5.27
CA ASN A 589 -33.59 -32.84 6.65
C ASN A 589 -34.04 -31.42 7.05
N LEU A 590 -35.34 -31.18 7.00
CA LEU A 590 -35.93 -29.88 7.35
C LEU A 590 -36.49 -29.95 8.78
N PHE A 591 -36.05 -29.06 9.66
CA PHE A 591 -36.50 -29.00 11.04
C PHE A 591 -37.14 -27.65 11.38
N ILE A 592 -38.33 -27.68 11.98
CA ILE A 592 -39.05 -26.47 12.41
C ILE A 592 -39.56 -26.64 13.84
N ALA A 593 -39.21 -25.69 14.72
CA ALA A 593 -39.49 -25.78 16.15
C ALA A 593 -40.86 -25.24 16.59
N LYS A 594 -41.48 -24.27 15.88
CA LYS A 594 -42.73 -23.62 16.30
C LYS A 594 -43.39 -22.85 15.14
N THR A 595 -44.70 -22.99 14.93
CA THR A 595 -45.47 -22.21 13.94
C THR A 595 -46.80 -21.74 14.51
N GLY A 596 -47.07 -20.44 14.45
CA GLY A 596 -48.43 -19.90 14.53
C GLY A 596 -49.16 -20.15 13.21
N THR A 597 -50.35 -20.74 13.26
CA THR A 597 -51.39 -20.79 12.20
C THR A 597 -51.03 -21.08 10.71
N SER A 598 -49.86 -21.63 10.37
CA SER A 598 -49.37 -21.57 8.98
C SER A 598 -49.27 -22.90 8.22
N TYR A 599 -49.10 -22.78 6.89
CA TYR A 599 -48.84 -23.87 5.95
C TYR A 599 -47.33 -24.10 5.78
N LEU A 600 -46.87 -25.35 5.90
CA LEU A 600 -45.45 -25.68 5.71
C LEU A 600 -44.98 -25.39 4.27
N ILE A 601 -45.73 -25.88 3.29
CA ILE A 601 -45.45 -25.73 1.86
C ILE A 601 -46.64 -25.02 1.22
N ALA A 602 -46.40 -24.09 0.32
CA ALA A 602 -47.44 -23.61 -0.58
C ALA A 602 -46.93 -23.53 -2.01
N SER A 603 -47.86 -23.57 -2.95
CA SER A 603 -47.55 -23.32 -4.35
C SER A 603 -48.48 -22.29 -4.96
N ASP A 604 -47.97 -21.58 -5.96
CA ASP A 604 -48.76 -20.72 -6.83
C ASP A 604 -49.67 -21.58 -7.72
N PRO A 605 -51.00 -21.45 -7.65
CA PRO A 605 -51.91 -22.25 -8.47
C PRO A 605 -51.79 -21.95 -9.96
N SER A 606 -51.17 -20.83 -10.35
CA SER A 606 -50.93 -20.47 -11.75
C SER A 606 -49.66 -21.08 -12.36
N ALA A 607 -48.74 -21.61 -11.54
CA ALA A 607 -47.43 -22.07 -11.98
C ALA A 607 -47.08 -23.48 -11.44
N ALA A 608 -47.39 -24.50 -12.25
CA ALA A 608 -47.23 -25.91 -11.88
C ALA A 608 -45.78 -26.30 -11.54
N SER A 609 -45.58 -27.08 -10.47
CA SER A 609 -44.26 -27.56 -10.03
C SER A 609 -44.16 -29.10 -10.08
N TYR A 610 -43.08 -29.64 -10.64
CA TYR A 610 -42.98 -31.07 -10.95
C TYR A 610 -41.80 -31.74 -10.24
N ASN A 611 -41.96 -33.02 -9.87
CA ASN A 611 -40.93 -33.84 -9.24
C ASN A 611 -40.31 -33.19 -8.00
N ILE A 612 -41.16 -32.66 -7.12
CA ILE A 612 -40.72 -32.07 -5.87
C ILE A 612 -40.67 -33.16 -4.80
N VAL A 613 -39.51 -33.35 -4.18
CA VAL A 613 -39.32 -34.38 -3.14
C VAL A 613 -38.98 -33.71 -1.83
N PHE A 614 -39.80 -33.97 -0.82
CA PHE A 614 -39.52 -33.64 0.56
C PHE A 614 -39.18 -34.93 1.32
N ASN A 615 -38.07 -34.92 2.05
CA ASN A 615 -37.54 -36.09 2.75
C ASN A 615 -37.06 -35.70 4.14
N ASN A 616 -37.50 -36.45 5.17
CA ASN A 616 -37.11 -36.20 6.56
C ASN A 616 -37.45 -34.77 7.02
N ILE A 617 -38.73 -34.39 6.88
CA ILE A 617 -39.25 -33.16 7.48
C ILE A 617 -39.70 -33.46 8.91
N VAL A 618 -39.29 -32.65 9.87
CA VAL A 618 -39.73 -32.72 11.27
C VAL A 618 -40.39 -31.40 11.66
N VAL A 619 -41.68 -31.47 11.99
CA VAL A 619 -42.47 -30.33 12.50
C VAL A 619 -42.95 -30.65 13.92
N ASN A 620 -42.47 -29.90 14.91
CA ASN A 620 -42.60 -30.23 16.34
C ASN A 620 -43.81 -29.57 17.05
N GLN A 621 -44.64 -28.77 16.36
CA GLN A 621 -45.93 -28.26 16.87
C GLN A 621 -47.06 -28.31 15.84
N LYS A 622 -48.30 -28.00 16.26
CA LYS A 622 -49.51 -27.99 15.43
C LYS A 622 -49.37 -26.99 14.27
N CYS A 623 -49.26 -27.49 13.04
CA CYS A 623 -49.39 -26.69 11.82
C CYS A 623 -50.86 -26.64 11.37
N ASN A 624 -51.31 -25.54 10.76
CA ASN A 624 -52.68 -25.48 10.21
C ASN A 624 -52.78 -26.29 8.91
N GLY A 625 -51.67 -26.43 8.18
CA GLY A 625 -51.55 -27.35 7.06
C GLY A 625 -50.09 -27.64 6.69
N VAL A 626 -49.86 -28.76 6.02
CA VAL A 626 -48.56 -29.12 5.46
C VAL A 626 -48.41 -28.65 4.02
N ILE A 627 -49.49 -28.61 3.23
CA ILE A 627 -49.44 -28.07 1.86
C ILE A 627 -50.69 -27.25 1.53
N ASN A 628 -50.52 -26.15 0.80
CA ASN A 628 -51.64 -25.36 0.26
C ASN A 628 -51.52 -25.15 -1.26
N ASN A 629 -52.65 -25.27 -1.97
CA ASN A 629 -52.84 -24.89 -3.38
C ASN A 629 -51.96 -25.60 -4.42
N LEU A 630 -51.72 -26.90 -4.27
CA LEU A 630 -51.03 -27.71 -5.30
C LEU A 630 -51.88 -27.83 -6.57
N SER A 631 -51.67 -26.99 -7.58
CA SER A 631 -52.24 -27.20 -8.91
C SER A 631 -51.21 -27.91 -9.82
N ASN A 632 -51.66 -28.93 -10.55
CA ASN A 632 -50.90 -29.65 -11.57
C ASN A 632 -49.48 -30.06 -11.14
N SER A 633 -49.28 -30.40 -9.86
CA SER A 633 -47.95 -30.60 -9.29
C SER A 633 -47.69 -32.07 -8.93
N SER A 634 -46.43 -32.50 -9.02
CA SER A 634 -45.99 -33.85 -8.61
C SER A 634 -45.10 -33.73 -7.38
N ILE A 635 -45.63 -34.12 -6.21
CA ILE A 635 -44.96 -33.99 -4.91
C ILE A 635 -44.86 -35.35 -4.22
N THR A 636 -43.66 -35.68 -3.76
CA THR A 636 -43.40 -36.81 -2.86
C THR A 636 -42.95 -36.30 -1.50
N ILE A 637 -43.64 -36.67 -0.43
CA ILE A 637 -43.21 -36.47 0.96
C ILE A 637 -42.84 -37.85 1.51
N LYS A 638 -41.63 -37.98 2.05
CA LYS A 638 -41.17 -39.26 2.62
C LYS A 638 -40.41 -39.10 3.94
N ASN A 639 -40.47 -40.14 4.78
CA ASN A 639 -39.74 -40.21 6.04
C ASN A 639 -39.98 -39.03 7.00
N SER A 640 -41.15 -38.39 6.93
CA SER A 640 -41.42 -37.13 7.65
C SER A 640 -42.31 -37.33 8.88
N TYR A 641 -42.10 -36.50 9.90
CA TYR A 641 -42.88 -36.46 11.13
C TYR A 641 -43.56 -35.10 11.30
N PHE A 642 -44.88 -35.13 11.45
CA PHE A 642 -45.69 -33.93 11.70
C PHE A 642 -46.48 -34.11 12.99
N SER A 643 -46.23 -33.26 13.98
CA SER A 643 -46.98 -33.28 15.23
C SER A 643 -48.34 -32.59 15.09
N GLY A 644 -49.42 -33.22 15.56
CA GLY A 644 -50.77 -32.62 15.60
C GLY A 644 -51.60 -32.85 14.34
N ASN A 645 -52.68 -32.07 14.20
CA ASN A 645 -53.53 -32.11 13.01
C ASN A 645 -52.77 -31.51 11.83
N THR A 646 -52.79 -32.18 10.69
CA THR A 646 -52.14 -31.79 9.45
C THR A 646 -53.18 -31.75 8.35
N GLU A 647 -53.32 -30.60 7.70
CA GLU A 647 -54.15 -30.42 6.52
C GLU A 647 -53.28 -30.34 5.25
N ILE A 648 -53.66 -31.04 4.19
CA ILE A 648 -53.04 -30.97 2.88
C ILE A 648 -54.09 -30.48 1.90
N GLY A 649 -54.06 -29.19 1.56
CA GLY A 649 -54.85 -28.61 0.47
C GLY A 649 -54.24 -28.98 -0.88
N TYR A 650 -54.88 -29.90 -1.58
CA TYR A 650 -54.39 -30.51 -2.80
C TYR A 650 -55.37 -30.30 -3.95
N ASN A 651 -55.05 -29.42 -4.91
CA ASN A 651 -55.94 -29.13 -6.03
C ASN A 651 -55.80 -30.16 -7.18
N ALA A 652 -54.62 -30.50 -7.69
CA ALA A 652 -54.47 -31.48 -8.78
C ALA A 652 -53.01 -31.98 -8.96
N GLY A 653 -52.83 -33.22 -9.44
CA GLY A 653 -51.53 -33.77 -9.88
C GLY A 653 -51.20 -35.18 -9.36
N ASN A 654 -49.99 -35.38 -8.81
CA ASN A 654 -49.60 -36.61 -8.09
C ASN A 654 -49.07 -36.27 -6.70
N LEU A 655 -49.73 -36.79 -5.65
CA LEU A 655 -49.25 -36.67 -4.27
C LEU A 655 -48.87 -38.05 -3.74
N LYS A 656 -47.63 -38.20 -3.29
CA LYS A 656 -47.12 -39.44 -2.70
C LYS A 656 -46.60 -39.18 -1.30
N ILE A 657 -47.17 -39.84 -0.30
CA ILE A 657 -46.76 -39.78 1.10
C ILE A 657 -46.22 -41.16 1.47
N ILE A 658 -44.95 -41.26 1.86
CA ILE A 658 -44.25 -42.52 2.12
C ILE A 658 -43.62 -42.49 3.51
N ASP A 659 -43.76 -43.54 4.32
CA ASP A 659 -43.02 -43.66 5.60
C ASP A 659 -43.18 -42.44 6.55
N CYS A 660 -44.30 -41.71 6.43
CA CYS A 660 -44.55 -40.51 7.24
C CYS A 660 -45.38 -40.85 8.49
N ARG A 661 -45.23 -40.06 9.55
CA ARG A 661 -46.08 -40.14 10.75
C ARG A 661 -46.75 -38.79 11.02
N VAL A 662 -48.07 -38.81 11.11
CA VAL A 662 -48.94 -37.64 11.38
C VAL A 662 -49.94 -38.03 12.47
N SER A 663 -50.40 -37.13 13.34
CA SER A 663 -51.48 -37.49 14.28
C SER A 663 -52.83 -37.59 13.58
N ASN A 664 -53.28 -36.50 12.94
CA ASN A 664 -54.49 -36.51 12.11
C ASN A 664 -54.18 -35.92 10.73
N LEU A 665 -54.34 -36.70 9.67
CA LEU A 665 -54.12 -36.26 8.29
C LEU A 665 -55.46 -35.92 7.64
N THR A 666 -55.60 -34.70 7.13
CA THR A 666 -56.75 -34.28 6.31
C THR A 666 -56.23 -33.90 4.92
N ILE A 667 -56.76 -34.45 3.84
CA ILE A 667 -56.41 -34.09 2.46
C ILE A 667 -57.63 -33.42 1.82
N ASN A 668 -57.57 -32.13 1.55
CA ASN A 668 -58.69 -31.29 1.11
C ASN A 668 -58.55 -30.84 -0.35
N ASN A 669 -59.68 -30.46 -0.97
CA ASN A 669 -59.77 -29.79 -2.28
C ASN A 669 -59.28 -30.56 -3.52
N ILE A 670 -59.35 -31.89 -3.53
CA ILE A 670 -58.97 -32.71 -4.71
C ILE A 670 -59.82 -32.31 -5.94
N ASN A 671 -59.32 -31.45 -6.82
CA ASN A 671 -60.00 -30.97 -8.02
C ASN A 671 -59.92 -31.98 -9.18
N SER A 672 -60.89 -31.83 -10.08
CA SER A 672 -61.44 -32.83 -11.00
C SER A 672 -60.90 -32.84 -12.43
N TYR A 673 -60.07 -31.88 -12.83
CA TYR A 673 -59.78 -31.67 -14.27
C TYR A 673 -58.78 -32.67 -14.87
N THR A 674 -58.03 -33.40 -14.04
CA THR A 674 -57.08 -34.45 -14.43
C THR A 674 -57.11 -35.59 -13.42
N ALA A 675 -56.66 -36.79 -13.81
CA ALA A 675 -56.57 -37.94 -12.90
C ALA A 675 -55.60 -37.61 -11.74
N SER A 676 -56.16 -37.30 -10.57
CA SER A 676 -55.40 -37.05 -9.33
C SER A 676 -55.08 -38.37 -8.63
N ASN A 677 -53.80 -38.64 -8.39
CA ASN A 677 -53.36 -39.85 -7.69
C ASN A 677 -52.79 -39.50 -6.31
N VAL A 678 -53.42 -40.01 -5.25
CA VAL A 678 -52.94 -39.91 -3.88
C VAL A 678 -52.45 -41.29 -3.43
N GLN A 679 -51.16 -41.39 -3.14
CA GLN A 679 -50.53 -42.61 -2.64
C GLN A 679 -50.11 -42.42 -1.19
N LEU A 680 -50.60 -43.27 -0.29
CA LEU A 680 -50.24 -43.29 1.12
C LEU A 680 -49.54 -44.62 1.43
N LEU A 681 -48.21 -44.66 1.33
CA LEU A 681 -47.43 -45.89 1.41
C LEU A 681 -46.69 -45.99 2.75
N ASN A 682 -46.97 -47.03 3.56
CA ASN A 682 -46.36 -47.23 4.89
C ASN A 682 -46.47 -45.99 5.82
N HIS A 683 -47.51 -45.19 5.62
CA HIS A 683 -47.84 -44.01 6.41
C HIS A 683 -48.60 -44.41 7.69
N LYS A 684 -48.29 -43.77 8.81
CA LYS A 684 -48.98 -43.93 10.10
C LYS A 684 -49.72 -42.65 10.50
N SER A 685 -51.04 -42.76 10.68
CA SER A 685 -51.90 -41.70 11.22
C SER A 685 -52.96 -42.27 12.15
N ASP A 686 -53.34 -41.51 13.19
CA ASP A 686 -54.44 -41.89 14.08
C ASP A 686 -55.78 -41.79 13.34
N ASN A 687 -55.95 -40.74 12.51
CA ASN A 687 -57.06 -40.60 11.58
C ASN A 687 -56.58 -40.07 10.22
N VAL A 688 -57.14 -40.62 9.13
CA VAL A 688 -56.99 -40.06 7.77
C VAL A 688 -58.37 -39.64 7.27
N ILE A 689 -58.51 -38.35 6.98
CA ILE A 689 -59.68 -37.75 6.33
C ILE A 689 -59.26 -37.34 4.92
N ILE A 690 -60.01 -37.77 3.92
CA ILE A 690 -59.85 -37.28 2.56
C ILE A 690 -61.15 -36.55 2.21
N ASP A 691 -61.05 -35.24 2.01
CA ASP A 691 -62.09 -34.33 1.57
C ASP A 691 -61.87 -33.97 0.09
N ALA A 692 -62.70 -34.54 -0.77
CA ALA A 692 -62.81 -34.09 -2.14
C ALA A 692 -63.80 -32.92 -2.21
N ALA A 693 -63.31 -31.71 -1.92
CA ALA A 693 -64.09 -30.47 -2.02
C ALA A 693 -63.93 -29.84 -3.41
N TYR A 694 -65.07 -29.49 -4.03
CA TYR A 694 -65.14 -28.79 -5.31
C TYR A 694 -65.33 -27.28 -5.08
N ASN A 695 -64.28 -26.47 -5.18
CA ASN A 695 -64.34 -25.02 -4.88
C ASN A 695 -64.20 -24.10 -6.13
N GLY A 696 -64.35 -24.62 -7.37
CA GLY A 696 -64.15 -23.78 -8.56
C GLY A 696 -64.75 -24.25 -9.89
N GLY A 697 -66.06 -24.09 -10.10
CA GLY A 697 -66.66 -23.66 -11.37
C GLY A 697 -66.75 -24.58 -12.62
N GLY A 698 -66.22 -25.79 -12.62
CA GLY A 698 -66.29 -26.80 -13.70
C GLY A 698 -66.94 -28.13 -13.31
N ALA A 699 -68.14 -28.35 -13.85
CA ALA A 699 -68.92 -29.56 -13.59
C ALA A 699 -68.25 -30.85 -14.10
N VAL A 700 -68.52 -31.97 -13.41
CA VAL A 700 -68.52 -33.28 -14.07
C VAL A 700 -69.60 -33.23 -15.14
N THR A 701 -69.20 -33.18 -16.41
CA THR A 701 -70.14 -33.13 -17.52
C THR A 701 -70.99 -34.40 -17.55
N ALA A 702 -72.25 -34.27 -17.97
CA ALA A 702 -73.21 -35.37 -18.03
C ALA A 702 -72.60 -36.60 -18.73
N GLY A 703 -72.59 -37.76 -18.06
CA GLY A 703 -72.01 -39.00 -18.59
C GLY A 703 -70.50 -39.19 -18.35
N ASN A 704 -69.81 -38.23 -17.73
CA ASN A 704 -68.42 -38.39 -17.29
C ASN A 704 -68.33 -38.77 -15.81
N TYR A 705 -67.17 -39.27 -15.41
CA TYR A 705 -66.87 -39.70 -14.04
C TYR A 705 -65.45 -39.31 -13.64
N ILE A 706 -65.20 -39.29 -12.33
CA ILE A 706 -63.90 -39.05 -11.73
C ILE A 706 -63.61 -40.18 -10.76
N ASP A 707 -62.47 -40.82 -10.94
CA ASP A 707 -61.96 -41.83 -10.02
C ASP A 707 -60.95 -41.20 -9.06
N ILE A 708 -61.28 -41.20 -7.77
CA ILE A 708 -60.34 -40.91 -6.70
C ILE A 708 -59.76 -42.26 -6.27
N THR A 709 -58.51 -42.51 -6.65
CA THR A 709 -57.79 -43.73 -6.26
C THR A 709 -56.89 -43.43 -5.07
N VAL A 710 -57.06 -44.20 -4.00
CA VAL A 710 -56.15 -44.19 -2.85
C VAL A 710 -55.50 -45.54 -2.77
N THR A 711 -54.16 -45.56 -2.79
CA THR A 711 -53.36 -46.79 -2.73
C THR A 711 -52.57 -46.85 -1.43
N PHE A 712 -52.53 -48.03 -0.84
CA PHE A 712 -51.83 -48.43 0.38
C PHE A 712 -50.87 -49.59 0.09
N ASN A 713 -49.92 -49.82 1.00
CA ASN A 713 -49.12 -51.05 0.96
C ASN A 713 -49.91 -52.24 1.53
N GLU A 714 -49.62 -53.46 1.03
CA GLU A 714 -50.27 -54.73 1.44
C GLU A 714 -50.26 -54.99 2.96
N SER A 715 -49.37 -54.34 3.71
CA SER A 715 -49.18 -54.51 5.15
C SER A 715 -49.81 -53.42 6.04
N GLN A 716 -50.39 -52.37 5.46
CA GLN A 716 -50.88 -51.21 6.25
C GLN A 716 -52.19 -51.49 7.00
N PHE A 717 -53.02 -52.39 6.50
CA PHE A 717 -54.28 -52.74 7.13
C PHE A 717 -54.45 -54.26 7.19
N TYR A 718 -54.71 -54.79 8.39
CA TYR A 718 -55.01 -56.22 8.61
C TYR A 718 -56.41 -56.61 8.08
N VAL A 719 -57.28 -55.64 7.86
CA VAL A 719 -58.63 -55.77 7.28
C VAL A 719 -58.87 -54.64 6.29
N ALA A 720 -59.77 -54.82 5.32
CA ALA A 720 -60.10 -53.74 4.37
C ALA A 720 -60.51 -52.45 5.13
N PRO A 721 -60.02 -51.27 4.71
CA PRO A 721 -60.33 -50.01 5.38
C PRO A 721 -61.84 -49.77 5.35
N ARG A 722 -62.40 -49.25 6.47
CA ARG A 722 -63.78 -48.78 6.48
C ARG A 722 -63.83 -47.47 5.71
N VAL A 723 -64.48 -47.48 4.55
CA VAL A 723 -64.68 -46.29 3.71
C VAL A 723 -66.08 -45.76 4.00
N LEU A 724 -66.18 -44.65 4.72
CA LEU A 724 -67.41 -43.86 4.77
C LEU A 724 -67.41 -42.92 3.56
N VAL A 725 -68.55 -42.80 2.88
CA VAL A 725 -68.77 -41.77 1.84
C VAL A 725 -70.04 -41.05 2.24
N SER A 726 -69.91 -39.77 2.61
CA SER A 726 -71.06 -38.93 2.96
C SER A 726 -71.12 -37.72 2.03
N PRO A 727 -72.23 -37.50 1.30
CA PRO A 727 -72.46 -36.25 0.59
C PRO A 727 -72.76 -35.13 1.58
N PHE A 728 -72.05 -34.00 1.50
CA PHE A 728 -72.38 -32.80 2.30
C PHE A 728 -73.13 -31.77 1.43
N GLY A 729 -74.31 -31.36 1.89
CA GLY A 729 -74.98 -30.12 1.47
C GLY A 729 -75.55 -30.04 0.05
N GLY A 730 -76.88 -30.23 -0.07
CA GLY A 730 -77.69 -29.74 -1.20
C GLY A 730 -78.35 -30.85 -2.03
N ASN A 731 -79.68 -30.76 -2.19
CA ASN A 731 -80.49 -31.59 -3.08
C ASN A 731 -80.14 -31.32 -4.58
N ARG A 732 -78.93 -31.66 -5.04
CA ARG A 732 -78.64 -31.66 -6.49
C ARG A 732 -78.89 -33.07 -7.03
N SER A 733 -80.08 -33.25 -7.60
CA SER A 733 -80.53 -34.48 -8.26
C SER A 733 -79.66 -34.79 -9.50
N GLY A 734 -78.65 -35.65 -9.33
CA GLY A 734 -77.82 -36.09 -10.46
C GLY A 734 -76.47 -36.71 -10.09
N MET A 735 -75.89 -36.36 -8.94
CA MET A 735 -74.58 -36.90 -8.54
C MET A 735 -74.72 -38.24 -7.81
N ARG A 736 -73.94 -39.24 -8.24
CA ARG A 736 -73.81 -40.54 -7.57
C ARG A 736 -72.36 -40.80 -7.20
N TYR A 737 -72.20 -41.57 -6.14
CA TYR A 737 -70.91 -42.07 -5.68
C TYR A 737 -70.99 -43.58 -5.63
N SER A 738 -69.99 -44.24 -6.17
CA SER A 738 -69.80 -45.66 -5.99
C SER A 738 -68.37 -45.92 -5.60
N VAL A 739 -68.17 -46.78 -4.59
CA VAL A 739 -66.85 -47.35 -4.36
C VAL A 739 -66.72 -48.50 -5.37
N THR A 740 -65.93 -48.29 -6.41
CA THR A 740 -65.81 -49.23 -7.54
C THR A 740 -64.84 -50.37 -7.24
N THR A 741 -63.89 -50.12 -6.33
CA THR A 741 -62.90 -51.10 -5.87
C THR A 741 -62.60 -50.87 -4.38
N ILE A 742 -62.60 -51.91 -3.56
CA ILE A 742 -62.02 -51.91 -2.21
C ILE A 742 -61.19 -53.18 -2.06
N THR A 743 -59.90 -53.02 -1.80
CA THR A 743 -58.96 -54.09 -1.49
C THR A 743 -58.17 -53.73 -0.24
N THR A 744 -57.28 -54.62 0.19
CA THR A 744 -56.32 -54.33 1.27
C THR A 744 -55.22 -53.34 0.83
N THR A 745 -55.06 -53.10 -0.48
CA THR A 745 -54.00 -52.27 -1.06
C THR A 745 -54.51 -51.03 -1.77
N ASN A 746 -55.81 -50.90 -2.02
CA ASN A 746 -56.37 -49.70 -2.62
C ASN A 746 -57.88 -49.64 -2.38
N PHE A 747 -58.44 -48.45 -2.58
CA PHE A 747 -59.82 -48.32 -2.99
C PHE A 747 -59.95 -47.24 -4.06
N VAL A 748 -61.02 -47.33 -4.83
CA VAL A 748 -61.38 -46.34 -5.85
C VAL A 748 -62.80 -45.86 -5.55
N VAL A 749 -62.96 -44.55 -5.35
CA VAL A 749 -64.27 -43.89 -5.26
C VAL A 749 -64.53 -43.15 -6.55
N ARG A 750 -65.62 -43.52 -7.23
CA ARG A 750 -66.08 -42.88 -8.46
C ARG A 750 -67.17 -41.85 -8.17
N CYS A 751 -66.92 -40.57 -8.42
CA CYS A 751 -67.95 -39.50 -8.50
C CYS A 751 -68.44 -39.47 -9.96
N TYR A 752 -69.73 -39.67 -10.23
CA TYR A 752 -70.26 -39.58 -11.60
C TYR A 752 -71.59 -38.83 -11.67
N ASN A 753 -71.80 -38.09 -12.77
CA ASN A 753 -72.99 -37.27 -13.00
C ASN A 753 -74.00 -38.00 -13.91
N GLU A 754 -75.11 -38.45 -13.33
CA GLU A 754 -76.24 -39.10 -14.03
C GLU A 754 -77.23 -38.09 -14.64
N SER A 755 -77.14 -36.79 -14.31
CA SER A 755 -78.07 -35.78 -14.81
C SER A 755 -77.77 -35.46 -16.28
N ALA A 756 -78.79 -35.59 -17.14
CA ALA A 756 -78.69 -35.33 -18.57
C ALA A 756 -78.71 -33.82 -18.93
N SER A 757 -78.89 -32.91 -17.96
CA SER A 757 -79.22 -31.51 -18.28
C SER A 757 -78.57 -30.40 -17.47
N ASP A 758 -77.75 -30.63 -16.44
CA ASP A 758 -77.13 -29.50 -15.72
C ASP A 758 -75.73 -29.75 -15.16
N TYR A 759 -74.97 -28.64 -15.14
CA TYR A 759 -73.69 -28.46 -14.44
C TYR A 759 -73.90 -28.67 -12.94
N SER A 760 -73.40 -29.76 -12.37
CA SER A 760 -73.44 -30.01 -10.92
C SER A 760 -72.03 -30.04 -10.33
N ASP A 761 -71.78 -29.16 -9.37
CA ASP A 761 -70.62 -29.23 -8.48
C ASP A 761 -70.66 -30.58 -7.74
N CYS A 762 -69.58 -31.40 -7.74
CA CYS A 762 -69.54 -32.66 -6.95
C CYS A 762 -69.72 -32.25 -5.47
N PRO A 763 -70.75 -32.74 -4.75
CA PRO A 763 -70.81 -32.58 -3.30
C PRO A 763 -69.60 -33.24 -2.63
N PHE A 764 -69.20 -32.69 -1.48
CA PHE A 764 -68.11 -33.15 -0.64
C PHE A 764 -68.19 -34.66 -0.36
N ILE A 765 -67.06 -35.36 -0.47
CA ILE A 765 -66.91 -36.74 0.01
C ILE A 765 -66.07 -36.68 1.28
N TRP A 766 -66.66 -37.00 2.42
CA TRP A 766 -65.89 -37.30 3.63
C TRP A 766 -65.51 -38.76 3.64
N LEU A 767 -64.21 -39.05 3.57
CA LEU A 767 -63.67 -40.39 3.64
C LEU A 767 -62.76 -40.53 4.85
N ALA A 768 -63.26 -41.19 5.90
CA ALA A 768 -62.51 -41.46 7.12
C ALA A 768 -61.97 -42.89 7.09
N ILE A 769 -60.65 -43.06 7.16
CA ILE A 769 -59.99 -44.36 7.32
C ILE A 769 -59.45 -44.44 8.75
N ARG A 770 -59.89 -45.44 9.51
CA ARG A 770 -59.48 -45.68 10.89
C ARG A 770 -58.72 -47.00 10.97
N ASP A 771 -57.59 -47.03 11.66
CA ASP A 771 -56.92 -48.29 12.00
C ASP A 771 -57.84 -49.09 12.93
N SER A 772 -58.02 -50.37 12.61
CA SER A 772 -59.09 -51.24 13.12
C SER A 772 -58.99 -51.62 14.62
N ASN A 773 -58.02 -51.06 15.36
CA ASN A 773 -57.75 -51.42 16.76
C ASN A 773 -58.35 -50.47 17.79
N ASP A 774 -58.94 -49.33 17.39
CA ASP A 774 -59.57 -48.41 18.33
C ASP A 774 -61.07 -48.25 18.01
N THR A 775 -61.91 -48.63 18.97
CA THR A 775 -63.38 -48.67 18.87
C THR A 775 -64.00 -47.34 18.51
#